data_AF-A0A2E0SK48-F1
#
_entry.id   AF-A0A2E0SK48-F1
#
_cell.length_a   1.000
_cell.length_b   1.000
_cell.length_c   1.000
_cell.angle_alpha   90.00
_cell.angle_beta   90.00
_cell.angle_gamma   90.00
#
_symmetry.space_group_name_H-M   'P 1'
#
loop_
_entity.id
_entity.type
_entity.pdbx_description
1 polymer ?
#
loop_
_entity_poly.entity_id
_entity_poly.type
_entity_poly.pdbx_seq_one_letter_code
_entity_poly.pdbx_strand_id
1 'polypeptide(L)'
;MSATYRFRSVLILVSGLVLSTTGMLHAAETAKPNIIVVLFDDMGWGEPPSYDSESKLRTPHLDELARQGMRFTDAHSASAVCTPTRYGLLTGRYPARIGQFGVLQSWSSPLIPPERPTIASLLKGEGYETACIGKWHLGLDWDVADQQGTPPVDAEFHNGPNALGFDYFCGFTHAGGISTILEQNRVVEQVSPKENQPLMLRKATEWLRQRDTDTPFFLYFPMCPPHYPVAPTEEFLGRSGGIDVAGKNLKGPHDPEHYPDWLYQGDAMLGEIMRVLEERKLSENTILIATSDNGAEHRVYPPLRDSKRSIYEGGHRVPFVIRWPGHASPGCVSNHTICLNDLLATVAEVTGVSLPANAGEDSFSFLSELSGKQQQPRRESMIHQSMGGDLALRRGPWKLIVFKDGRRELYHLESDVSETHDLAGQKPEVVRELTALLKDQIQNGRSTPGPPQPNDFDLKLPDMTSATKKNPTPRIVAHRGLTQLAPENTLAAFCASIERQIGFEFDVQRTQDGTLVCIHDDDVTRTTDGQGNVTELTYDELRQLDAGSWFDEKFAGEKIPSIEEVLRLLAESPQAEVLLAVDLKSEDVGEEVARMAVKLGVEEKLLFIGSAISNPDIRAALTKVSPQVHTAALANNPEEFAAALSMPDADWVYLRFLPTREQMDAVHRADKRAFIAGATVSSHLPDNWRTASEAGIDAILTDFPLELQGQLKSTD
;
A
#
# COMPACT_ATOMS: atom_id res chain seq x y z
N MET A 1 64.86 -52.56 -31.01
CA MET A 1 64.56 -52.63 -29.56
C MET A 1 63.13 -52.11 -29.43
N SER A 2 62.10 -52.81 -28.96
CA SER A 2 61.97 -53.74 -27.84
C SER A 2 60.73 -54.64 -28.07
N ALA A 3 60.66 -55.75 -27.33
CA ALA A 3 60.08 -57.03 -27.75
C ALA A 3 58.53 -57.14 -27.78
N THR A 4 58.05 -57.91 -28.76
CA THR A 4 56.67 -58.39 -28.96
C THR A 4 56.53 -59.85 -28.52
N TYR A 5 55.46 -60.19 -27.80
CA TYR A 5 55.07 -61.60 -27.55
C TYR A 5 53.60 -61.84 -27.91
N ARG A 6 53.38 -62.88 -28.73
CA ARG A 6 52.09 -63.45 -29.15
C ARG A 6 51.72 -64.64 -28.25
N PHE A 7 50.45 -64.76 -27.86
CA PHE A 7 49.81 -65.98 -27.32
C PHE A 7 48.41 -66.09 -27.97
N ARG A 8 48.15 -67.05 -28.86
CA ARG A 8 47.66 -68.45 -28.67
C ARG A 8 46.32 -68.57 -27.93
N SER A 9 45.32 -68.98 -28.70
CA SER A 9 43.92 -69.26 -28.38
C SER A 9 43.75 -70.46 -27.44
N VAL A 10 42.80 -70.35 -26.49
CA VAL A 10 42.12 -71.49 -25.88
C VAL A 10 40.63 -71.13 -25.77
N LEU A 11 39.80 -72.01 -26.35
CA LEU A 11 38.35 -71.97 -26.35
C LEU A 11 37.87 -72.93 -25.24
N ILE A 12 37.09 -72.46 -24.27
CA ILE A 12 36.29 -73.32 -23.39
C ILE A 12 34.90 -72.71 -23.25
N LEU A 13 33.91 -73.40 -23.84
CA LEU A 13 32.49 -73.22 -23.59
C LEU A 13 32.17 -73.61 -22.14
N VAL A 14 31.50 -72.74 -21.39
CA VAL A 14 30.71 -73.13 -20.21
C VAL A 14 29.31 -72.55 -20.38
N SER A 15 28.37 -73.46 -20.57
CA SER A 15 26.93 -73.25 -20.71
C SER A 15 26.37 -72.58 -19.47
N GLY A 16 25.67 -71.46 -19.67
CA GLY A 16 25.06 -70.67 -18.60
C GLY A 16 23.89 -71.39 -17.94
N LEU A 17 23.97 -71.52 -16.61
CA LEU A 17 22.85 -71.88 -15.76
C LEU A 17 22.08 -70.61 -15.41
N VAL A 18 20.89 -70.47 -16.00
CA VAL A 18 19.92 -69.43 -15.66
C VAL A 18 19.37 -69.75 -14.27
N LEU A 19 19.80 -69.01 -13.25
CA LEU A 19 19.05 -68.85 -12.01
C LEU A 19 18.30 -67.52 -12.07
N SER A 20 17.02 -67.60 -12.41
CA SER A 20 16.04 -66.54 -12.21
C SER A 20 15.93 -66.22 -10.72
N THR A 21 16.65 -65.20 -10.27
CA THR A 21 16.31 -64.47 -9.04
C THR A 21 15.39 -63.34 -9.45
N THR A 22 14.09 -63.61 -9.46
CA THR A 22 13.06 -62.57 -9.38
C THR A 22 13.18 -61.90 -8.02
N GLY A 23 14.14 -60.98 -7.90
CA GLY A 23 14.14 -59.97 -6.86
C GLY A 23 12.93 -59.09 -7.12
N MET A 24 11.88 -59.27 -6.31
CA MET A 24 10.85 -58.25 -6.16
C MET A 24 11.53 -56.99 -5.65
N LEU A 25 11.93 -56.11 -6.57
CA LEU A 25 12.04 -54.70 -6.29
C LEU A 25 10.61 -54.21 -6.02
N HIS A 26 10.15 -54.38 -4.78
CA HIS A 26 9.16 -53.45 -4.24
C HIS A 26 9.88 -52.11 -4.24
N ALA A 27 9.59 -51.27 -5.24
CA ALA A 27 9.77 -49.85 -5.05
C ALA A 27 8.97 -49.53 -3.78
N ALA A 28 9.66 -49.19 -2.69
CA ALA A 28 8.99 -48.71 -1.50
C ALA A 28 8.15 -47.53 -1.96
N GLU A 29 6.83 -47.67 -1.89
CA GLU A 29 5.90 -46.58 -2.10
C GLU A 29 6.36 -45.48 -1.14
N THR A 30 6.87 -44.37 -1.70
CA THR A 30 7.40 -43.27 -0.87
C THR A 30 6.26 -42.79 0.01
N ALA A 31 6.41 -42.98 1.32
CA ALA A 31 5.40 -42.61 2.29
C ALA A 31 4.97 -41.16 2.06
N LYS A 32 3.65 -40.91 1.99
CA LYS A 32 3.11 -39.56 1.83
C LYS A 32 3.63 -38.68 2.99
N PRO A 33 4.11 -37.45 2.73
CA PRO A 33 4.64 -36.61 3.78
C PRO A 33 3.53 -36.00 4.63
N ASN A 34 3.82 -35.75 5.90
CA ASN A 34 2.99 -34.89 6.73
C ASN A 34 3.13 -33.44 6.28
N ILE A 35 2.11 -32.61 6.50
CA ILE A 35 2.10 -31.20 6.09
C ILE A 35 1.68 -30.35 7.27
N ILE A 36 2.49 -29.35 7.62
CA ILE A 36 2.16 -28.36 8.64
C ILE A 36 2.34 -26.96 8.05
N VAL A 37 1.31 -26.13 8.19
CA VAL A 37 1.37 -24.71 7.84
C VAL A 37 1.16 -23.91 9.13
N VAL A 38 2.22 -23.28 9.61
CA VAL A 38 2.19 -22.29 10.69
C VAL A 38 2.02 -20.91 10.04
N LEU A 39 0.92 -20.24 10.35
CA LEU A 39 0.57 -18.95 9.75
C LEU A 39 0.52 -17.89 10.85
N PHE A 40 1.48 -16.96 10.83
CA PHE A 40 1.47 -15.74 11.63
C PHE A 40 0.40 -14.78 11.10
N ASP A 41 -0.05 -13.86 11.95
CA ASP A 41 -1.12 -12.89 11.66
C ASP A 41 -0.55 -11.48 11.83
N ASP A 42 -0.35 -10.77 10.72
CA ASP A 42 0.34 -9.46 10.63
C ASP A 42 1.87 -9.48 10.90
N MET A 43 2.59 -10.55 10.54
CA MET A 43 4.06 -10.53 10.55
C MET A 43 4.60 -9.94 9.23
N GLY A 44 5.39 -8.88 9.33
CA GLY A 44 5.98 -8.18 8.19
C GLY A 44 7.17 -8.94 7.56
N TRP A 45 7.41 -8.70 6.26
CA TRP A 45 8.52 -9.34 5.52
C TRP A 45 9.90 -9.09 6.14
N GLY A 46 10.16 -7.86 6.60
CA GLY A 46 11.45 -7.46 7.19
C GLY A 46 11.56 -7.72 8.69
N GLU A 47 10.57 -8.36 9.31
CA GLU A 47 10.60 -8.57 10.77
C GLU A 47 11.60 -9.65 11.19
N PRO A 48 11.71 -10.81 10.51
CA PRO A 48 12.69 -11.80 10.89
C PRO A 48 14.13 -11.41 10.53
N PRO A 49 15.13 -11.61 11.41
CA PRO A 49 16.54 -11.40 11.09
C PRO A 49 17.05 -12.22 9.89
N SER A 50 16.44 -13.38 9.60
CA SER A 50 16.73 -14.16 8.39
C SER A 50 16.31 -13.47 7.09
N TYR A 51 15.44 -12.45 7.13
CA TYR A 51 14.98 -11.67 5.99
C TYR A 51 15.64 -10.29 5.92
N ASP A 52 15.77 -9.62 7.06
CA ASP A 52 16.48 -8.36 7.22
C ASP A 52 17.50 -8.48 8.36
N SER A 53 18.79 -8.53 8.02
CA SER A 53 19.87 -8.63 9.01
C SER A 53 19.94 -7.44 9.97
N GLU A 54 19.32 -6.31 9.63
CA GLU A 54 19.24 -5.13 10.48
C GLU A 54 18.04 -5.15 11.44
N SER A 55 17.11 -6.09 11.28
CA SER A 55 15.96 -6.25 12.17
C SER A 55 16.42 -6.38 13.63
N LYS A 56 15.72 -5.66 14.51
CA LYS A 56 15.94 -5.69 15.97
C LYS A 56 14.96 -6.64 16.68
N LEU A 57 14.02 -7.21 15.94
CA LEU A 57 13.09 -8.22 16.43
C LEU A 57 13.80 -9.57 16.54
N ARG A 58 13.24 -10.48 17.35
CA ARG A 58 13.82 -11.80 17.59
C ARG A 58 12.84 -12.87 17.15
N THR A 59 13.27 -13.68 16.19
CA THR A 59 12.55 -14.88 15.71
C THR A 59 13.51 -16.08 15.57
N PRO A 60 14.20 -16.49 16.66
CA PRO A 60 15.22 -17.52 16.59
C PRO A 60 14.74 -18.86 16.02
N HIS A 61 13.47 -19.23 16.19
CA HIS A 61 12.94 -20.49 15.68
C HIS A 61 12.58 -20.41 14.19
N LEU A 62 12.06 -19.29 13.70
CA LEU A 62 11.89 -19.04 12.26
C LEU A 62 13.26 -18.98 11.56
N ASP A 63 14.24 -18.33 12.17
CA ASP A 63 15.61 -18.25 11.64
C ASP A 63 16.28 -19.63 11.60
N GLU A 64 16.09 -20.45 12.63
CA GLU A 64 16.54 -21.84 12.65
C GLU A 64 15.83 -22.68 11.58
N LEU A 65 14.51 -22.52 11.41
CA LEU A 65 13.77 -23.17 10.33
C LEU A 65 14.32 -22.78 8.95
N ALA A 66 14.68 -21.50 8.75
CA ALA A 66 15.28 -21.01 7.51
C ALA A 66 16.67 -21.61 7.28
N ARG A 67 17.46 -21.79 8.34
CA ARG A 67 18.76 -22.47 8.27
C ARG A 67 18.64 -23.96 7.97
N GLN A 68 17.59 -24.62 8.47
CA GLN A 68 17.31 -26.04 8.23
C GLN A 68 16.62 -26.31 6.89
N GLY A 69 15.96 -25.30 6.31
CA GLY A 69 15.14 -25.42 5.11
C GLY A 69 15.52 -24.41 4.03
N MET A 70 14.53 -23.95 3.28
CA MET A 70 14.64 -22.93 2.25
C MET A 70 13.75 -21.74 2.61
N ARG A 71 14.23 -20.52 2.35
CA ARG A 71 13.41 -19.30 2.45
C ARG A 71 13.18 -18.69 1.08
N PHE A 72 11.96 -18.21 0.84
CA PHE A 72 11.60 -17.44 -0.35
C PHE A 72 11.63 -15.95 -0.02
N THR A 73 12.38 -15.16 -0.77
CA THR A 73 12.48 -13.70 -0.56
C THR A 73 11.38 -12.92 -1.26
N ASP A 74 10.64 -13.57 -2.17
CA ASP A 74 9.64 -12.97 -3.05
C ASP A 74 8.30 -13.73 -2.95
N ALA A 75 7.88 -13.99 -1.72
CA ALA A 75 6.61 -14.64 -1.41
C ALA A 75 5.52 -13.61 -1.07
N HIS A 76 4.30 -13.85 -1.55
CA HIS A 76 3.20 -12.90 -1.47
C HIS A 76 1.90 -13.55 -1.03
N SER A 77 1.12 -12.84 -0.22
CA SER A 77 -0.30 -13.11 -0.07
C SER A 77 -1.06 -12.51 -1.25
N ALA A 78 -2.18 -13.11 -1.67
CA ALA A 78 -3.04 -12.52 -2.70
C ALA A 78 -3.75 -11.23 -2.24
N SER A 79 -3.80 -10.97 -0.93
CA SER A 79 -4.46 -9.81 -0.36
C SER A 79 -3.66 -9.22 0.79
N ALA A 80 -3.79 -7.91 0.97
CA ALA A 80 -3.16 -7.19 2.07
C ALA A 80 -3.89 -7.28 3.42
N VAL A 81 -4.86 -8.20 3.58
CA VAL A 81 -5.60 -8.44 4.83
C VAL A 81 -5.98 -9.93 5.03
N CYS A 82 -6.23 -10.31 6.27
CA CYS A 82 -6.26 -11.69 6.75
C CYS A 82 -7.36 -12.60 6.14
N THR A 83 -8.65 -12.24 6.20
CA THR A 83 -9.76 -13.05 5.63
C THR A 83 -9.49 -13.46 4.17
N PRO A 84 -9.30 -12.51 3.22
CA PRO A 84 -9.09 -12.86 1.82
C PRO A 84 -7.80 -13.66 1.58
N THR A 85 -6.73 -13.42 2.34
CA THR A 85 -5.54 -14.28 2.23
C THR A 85 -5.84 -15.72 2.64
N ARG A 86 -6.53 -15.92 3.77
CA ARG A 86 -6.86 -17.27 4.27
C ARG A 86 -7.75 -18.03 3.29
N TYR A 87 -8.67 -17.31 2.62
CA TYR A 87 -9.47 -17.85 1.52
C TYR A 87 -8.57 -18.33 0.38
N GLY A 88 -7.68 -17.46 -0.09
CA GLY A 88 -6.76 -17.76 -1.19
C GLY A 88 -5.81 -18.91 -0.88
N LEU A 89 -5.25 -18.95 0.33
CA LEU A 89 -4.37 -20.01 0.80
C LEU A 89 -5.07 -21.37 0.76
N LEU A 90 -6.28 -21.48 1.32
CA LEU A 90 -6.97 -22.77 1.42
C LEU A 90 -7.56 -23.24 0.10
N THR A 91 -7.99 -22.33 -0.78
CA THR A 91 -8.74 -22.66 -2.01
C THR A 91 -7.92 -22.54 -3.29
N GLY A 92 -6.76 -21.89 -3.23
CA GLY A 92 -5.95 -21.57 -4.41
C GLY A 92 -6.61 -20.59 -5.39
N ARG A 93 -7.64 -19.85 -4.95
CA ARG A 93 -8.41 -18.92 -5.79
C ARG A 93 -8.30 -17.48 -5.28
N TYR A 94 -8.19 -16.51 -6.19
CA TYR A 94 -8.12 -15.11 -5.77
C TYR A 94 -9.43 -14.64 -5.09
N PRO A 95 -9.34 -13.97 -3.93
CA PRO A 95 -10.50 -13.48 -3.19
C PRO A 95 -11.28 -12.37 -3.94
N ALA A 96 -10.65 -11.63 -4.85
CA ALA A 96 -11.32 -10.64 -5.69
C ALA A 96 -12.43 -11.26 -6.55
N ARG A 97 -12.29 -12.55 -6.91
CA ARG A 97 -13.28 -13.29 -7.71
C ARG A 97 -14.59 -13.50 -6.99
N ILE A 98 -14.60 -13.37 -5.66
CA ILE A 98 -15.78 -13.47 -4.81
C ILE A 98 -16.13 -12.14 -4.13
N GLY A 99 -15.46 -11.04 -4.51
CA GLY A 99 -15.74 -9.71 -3.96
C GLY A 99 -15.31 -9.52 -2.51
N GLN A 100 -14.47 -10.41 -1.97
CA GLN A 100 -14.03 -10.32 -0.59
C GLN A 100 -12.77 -9.45 -0.49
N PHE A 101 -12.93 -8.16 -0.23
CA PHE A 101 -11.80 -7.22 -0.04
C PHE A 101 -11.50 -6.92 1.43
N GLY A 102 -12.55 -6.89 2.27
CA GLY A 102 -12.44 -6.61 3.71
C GLY A 102 -12.25 -7.86 4.57
N VAL A 103 -12.34 -7.66 5.89
CA VAL A 103 -12.24 -8.73 6.89
C VAL A 103 -13.61 -9.06 7.48
N LEU A 104 -13.81 -10.34 7.82
CA LEU A 104 -15.04 -10.80 8.46
C LEU A 104 -15.02 -10.57 9.98
N GLN A 105 -16.19 -10.59 10.60
CA GLN A 105 -16.40 -10.49 12.05
C GLN A 105 -17.02 -11.79 12.57
N SER A 106 -17.22 -11.92 13.89
CA SER A 106 -17.73 -13.16 14.50
C SER A 106 -19.02 -13.67 13.86
N TRP A 107 -19.96 -12.78 13.55
CA TRP A 107 -21.28 -13.11 13.01
C TRP A 107 -21.35 -13.13 11.48
N SER A 108 -20.21 -13.00 10.79
CA SER A 108 -20.19 -13.04 9.33
C SER A 108 -20.46 -14.45 8.80
N SER A 109 -21.28 -14.53 7.75
CA SER A 109 -21.56 -15.76 7.01
C SER A 109 -20.30 -16.42 6.44
N PRO A 110 -20.29 -17.75 6.28
CA PRO A 110 -19.14 -18.48 5.75
C PRO A 110 -18.83 -18.08 4.31
N LEU A 111 -17.53 -17.92 4.03
CA LEU A 111 -17.02 -17.44 2.74
C LEU A 111 -16.79 -18.57 1.73
N ILE A 112 -16.38 -19.74 2.23
CA ILE A 112 -16.07 -20.91 1.39
C ILE A 112 -17.31 -21.81 1.37
N PRO A 113 -17.94 -22.02 0.21
CA PRO A 113 -19.06 -22.95 0.12
C PRO A 113 -18.54 -24.40 0.27
N PRO A 114 -19.29 -25.31 0.92
CA PRO A 114 -18.78 -26.65 1.27
C PRO A 114 -18.28 -27.50 0.09
N GLU A 115 -18.82 -27.28 -1.11
CA GLU A 115 -18.42 -27.97 -2.33
C GLU A 115 -17.10 -27.47 -2.95
N ARG A 116 -16.58 -26.32 -2.49
CA ARG A 116 -15.31 -25.77 -2.96
C ARG A 116 -14.15 -26.61 -2.40
N PRO A 117 -13.31 -27.21 -3.24
CA PRO A 117 -12.14 -27.91 -2.75
C PRO A 117 -11.20 -26.98 -1.99
N THR A 118 -10.78 -27.43 -0.82
CA THR A 118 -9.71 -26.82 -0.03
C THR A 118 -8.50 -27.76 0.05
N ILE A 119 -7.37 -27.25 0.55
CA ILE A 119 -6.22 -28.09 0.92
C ILE A 119 -6.64 -29.24 1.84
N ALA A 120 -7.47 -28.94 2.86
CA ALA A 120 -7.90 -29.94 3.83
C ALA A 120 -8.81 -31.00 3.21
N SER A 121 -9.81 -30.60 2.42
CA SER A 121 -10.71 -31.56 1.77
C SER A 121 -9.98 -32.46 0.76
N LEU A 122 -8.99 -31.91 0.05
CA LEU A 122 -8.14 -32.65 -0.87
C LEU A 122 -7.29 -33.69 -0.12
N LEU A 123 -6.61 -33.27 0.94
CA LEU A 123 -5.76 -34.16 1.74
C LEU A 123 -6.57 -35.23 2.48
N LYS A 124 -7.75 -34.88 3.00
CA LYS A 124 -8.67 -35.84 3.60
C LYS A 124 -9.10 -36.92 2.61
N GLY A 125 -9.37 -36.55 1.35
CA GLY A 125 -9.63 -37.50 0.26
C GLY A 125 -8.46 -38.47 0.00
N GLU A 126 -7.24 -38.06 0.32
CA GLU A 126 -6.01 -38.84 0.19
C GLU A 126 -5.62 -39.63 1.45
N GLY A 127 -6.51 -39.69 2.44
CA GLY A 127 -6.33 -40.45 3.68
C GLY A 127 -5.55 -39.72 4.78
N TYR A 128 -5.42 -38.39 4.68
CA TYR A 128 -4.79 -37.61 5.74
C TYR A 128 -5.74 -37.39 6.91
N GLU A 129 -5.20 -37.42 8.13
CA GLU A 129 -5.87 -36.83 9.28
C GLU A 129 -5.65 -35.31 9.28
N THR A 130 -6.71 -34.53 9.40
CA THR A 130 -6.66 -33.08 9.18
C THR A 130 -7.10 -32.27 10.40
N ALA A 131 -6.36 -31.23 10.75
CA ALA A 131 -6.69 -30.33 11.84
C ALA A 131 -6.48 -28.85 11.49
N CYS A 132 -7.40 -28.00 11.94
CA CYS A 132 -7.26 -26.55 11.98
C CYS A 132 -7.24 -26.11 13.44
N ILE A 133 -6.15 -25.48 13.88
CA ILE A 133 -6.03 -25.02 15.28
C ILE A 133 -5.63 -23.55 15.30
N GLY A 134 -6.49 -22.67 15.81
CA GLY A 134 -6.26 -21.22 15.88
C GLY A 134 -7.27 -20.37 15.11
N LYS A 135 -6.81 -19.26 14.53
CA LYS A 135 -7.65 -18.24 13.88
C LYS A 135 -8.28 -18.74 12.57
N TRP A 136 -9.61 -18.85 12.53
CA TRP A 136 -10.32 -19.28 11.32
C TRP A 136 -10.50 -18.16 10.28
N HIS A 137 -11.24 -17.12 10.66
CA HIS A 137 -11.47 -15.86 9.93
C HIS A 137 -12.09 -15.95 8.54
N LEU A 138 -12.89 -16.98 8.30
CA LEU A 138 -13.59 -17.24 7.03
C LEU A 138 -15.12 -17.35 7.19
N GLY A 139 -15.64 -16.80 8.29
CA GLY A 139 -17.07 -16.80 8.61
C GLY A 139 -17.58 -18.15 9.10
N LEU A 140 -18.75 -18.14 9.75
CA LEU A 140 -19.42 -19.29 10.32
C LEU A 140 -20.94 -19.11 10.20
N ASP A 141 -21.68 -20.20 10.06
CA ASP A 141 -23.13 -20.19 9.93
C ASP A 141 -23.78 -20.50 11.28
N TRP A 142 -24.05 -19.46 12.08
CA TRP A 142 -24.47 -19.58 13.48
C TRP A 142 -25.93 -19.97 13.64
N ASP A 143 -26.22 -20.94 14.52
CA ASP A 143 -27.58 -21.30 14.94
C ASP A 143 -28.01 -20.50 16.17
N VAL A 144 -27.92 -19.18 16.05
CA VAL A 144 -28.23 -18.23 17.12
C VAL A 144 -29.18 -17.17 16.57
N ALA A 145 -30.34 -17.02 17.23
CA ALA A 145 -31.36 -16.07 16.80
C ALA A 145 -30.95 -14.60 17.03
N ASP A 146 -30.26 -14.32 18.14
CA ASP A 146 -29.74 -13.00 18.49
C ASP A 146 -28.22 -12.97 18.27
N GLN A 147 -27.80 -12.41 17.14
CA GLN A 147 -26.40 -12.29 16.72
C GLN A 147 -25.84 -10.91 17.07
N GLN A 148 -25.99 -10.50 18.34
CA GLN A 148 -25.38 -9.29 18.88
C GLN A 148 -24.28 -9.63 19.89
N GLY A 149 -23.24 -8.80 19.93
CA GLY A 149 -22.15 -8.94 20.91
C GLY A 149 -21.27 -10.16 20.67
N THR A 150 -20.87 -10.83 21.74
CA THR A 150 -19.97 -12.00 21.70
C THR A 150 -20.79 -13.28 21.62
N PRO A 151 -20.44 -14.26 20.75
CA PRO A 151 -21.12 -15.55 20.74
C PRO A 151 -21.10 -16.21 22.12
N PRO A 152 -22.27 -16.58 22.69
CA PRO A 152 -22.34 -17.16 24.02
C PRO A 152 -21.73 -18.56 24.04
N VAL A 153 -21.31 -19.02 25.23
CA VAL A 153 -20.92 -20.43 25.43
C VAL A 153 -22.10 -21.33 25.04
N ASP A 154 -21.78 -22.49 24.45
CA ASP A 154 -22.72 -23.43 23.86
C ASP A 154 -23.42 -22.98 22.56
N ALA A 155 -23.14 -21.77 22.05
CA ALA A 155 -23.60 -21.40 20.71
C ALA A 155 -23.03 -22.35 19.66
N GLU A 156 -23.90 -22.92 18.82
CA GLU A 156 -23.54 -23.84 17.75
C GLU A 156 -23.48 -23.12 16.39
N PHE A 157 -22.68 -23.68 15.48
CA PHE A 157 -22.59 -23.23 14.10
C PHE A 157 -22.43 -24.41 13.14
N HIS A 158 -22.75 -24.16 11.88
CA HIS A 158 -22.60 -25.08 10.75
C HIS A 158 -21.61 -24.50 9.74
N ASN A 159 -21.30 -25.28 8.69
CA ASN A 159 -20.50 -24.82 7.55
C ASN A 159 -19.14 -24.20 7.93
N GLY A 160 -18.60 -24.60 9.08
CA GLY A 160 -17.28 -24.18 9.56
C GLY A 160 -16.15 -25.08 9.04
N PRO A 161 -14.98 -25.05 9.71
CA PRO A 161 -13.79 -25.80 9.28
C PRO A 161 -14.05 -27.30 9.00
N ASN A 162 -14.89 -27.95 9.80
CA ASN A 162 -15.18 -29.36 9.62
C ASN A 162 -15.91 -29.67 8.30
N ALA A 163 -16.78 -28.77 7.83
CA ALA A 163 -17.44 -28.91 6.54
C ALA A 163 -16.47 -28.73 5.36
N LEU A 164 -15.32 -28.11 5.61
CA LEU A 164 -14.30 -27.79 4.61
C LEU A 164 -13.11 -28.75 4.62
N GLY A 165 -13.30 -29.91 5.26
CA GLY A 165 -12.37 -31.02 5.18
C GLY A 165 -11.48 -31.22 6.41
N PHE A 166 -11.63 -30.42 7.47
CA PHE A 166 -10.89 -30.64 8.72
C PHE A 166 -11.59 -31.66 9.63
N ASP A 167 -10.89 -32.69 10.10
CA ASP A 167 -11.43 -33.67 11.07
C ASP A 167 -11.50 -33.10 12.49
N TYR A 168 -10.57 -32.21 12.82
CA TYR A 168 -10.52 -31.53 14.11
C TYR A 168 -10.41 -30.02 13.93
N PHE A 169 -11.22 -29.28 14.69
CA PHE A 169 -11.13 -27.83 14.80
C PHE A 169 -11.12 -27.40 16.26
N CYS A 170 -10.15 -26.57 16.65
CA CYS A 170 -10.17 -25.82 17.89
C CYS A 170 -9.58 -24.42 17.64
N GLY A 171 -10.33 -23.37 17.86
CA GLY A 171 -9.93 -22.06 17.36
C GLY A 171 -10.80 -20.91 17.82
N PHE A 172 -10.77 -19.83 17.05
CA PHE A 172 -11.56 -18.63 17.28
C PHE A 172 -11.86 -17.95 15.94
N THR A 173 -12.86 -17.06 15.92
CA THR A 173 -13.37 -16.47 14.67
C THR A 173 -12.38 -15.53 14.02
N HIS A 174 -11.87 -14.53 14.73
CA HIS A 174 -10.98 -13.50 14.23
C HIS A 174 -10.23 -12.86 15.41
N ALA A 175 -9.22 -12.02 15.16
CA ALA A 175 -8.40 -11.47 16.24
C ALA A 175 -9.20 -10.65 17.29
N GLY A 176 -10.24 -9.92 16.87
CA GLY A 176 -11.18 -9.24 17.79
C GLY A 176 -12.05 -10.20 18.62
N GLY A 177 -12.22 -11.44 18.17
CA GLY A 177 -12.92 -12.52 18.86
C GLY A 177 -11.99 -13.53 19.53
N ILE A 178 -10.72 -13.18 19.78
CA ILE A 178 -9.70 -14.08 20.35
C ILE A 178 -10.12 -14.71 21.69
N SER A 179 -11.00 -14.06 22.46
CA SER A 179 -11.50 -14.60 23.72
C SER A 179 -12.48 -15.77 23.56
N THR A 180 -13.14 -15.90 22.42
CA THR A 180 -14.18 -16.91 22.20
C THR A 180 -13.59 -18.17 21.59
N ILE A 181 -13.52 -19.24 22.39
CA ILE A 181 -12.96 -20.52 21.95
C ILE A 181 -14.05 -21.38 21.35
N LEU A 182 -13.78 -21.83 20.14
CA LEU A 182 -14.59 -22.76 19.37
C LEU A 182 -13.90 -24.12 19.38
N GLU A 183 -14.66 -25.18 19.56
CA GLU A 183 -14.17 -26.54 19.34
C GLU A 183 -15.24 -27.32 18.58
N GLN A 184 -14.81 -27.97 17.49
CA GLN A 184 -15.68 -28.58 16.49
C GLN A 184 -16.72 -27.58 15.94
N ASN A 185 -17.97 -27.65 16.40
CA ASN A 185 -19.09 -26.88 15.87
C ASN A 185 -19.76 -25.96 16.91
N ARG A 186 -19.07 -25.67 18.03
CA ARG A 186 -19.65 -24.88 19.12
C ARG A 186 -18.64 -24.00 19.84
N VAL A 187 -19.13 -22.96 20.52
CA VAL A 187 -18.37 -22.23 21.53
C VAL A 187 -18.26 -23.08 22.79
N VAL A 188 -17.03 -23.34 23.23
CA VAL A 188 -16.77 -24.17 24.42
C VAL A 188 -16.37 -23.38 25.65
N GLU A 189 -15.73 -22.23 25.47
CA GLU A 189 -15.33 -21.38 26.59
C GLU A 189 -15.03 -19.94 26.16
N GLN A 190 -14.99 -19.04 27.15
CA GLN A 190 -14.48 -17.68 26.99
C GLN A 190 -13.22 -17.55 27.85
N VAL A 191 -12.12 -17.13 27.23
CA VAL A 191 -10.82 -16.96 27.89
C VAL A 191 -10.32 -15.53 27.75
N SER A 192 -9.39 -15.12 28.59
CA SER A 192 -8.70 -13.84 28.35
C SER A 192 -7.83 -13.93 27.09
N PRO A 193 -7.57 -12.81 26.38
CA PRO A 193 -6.70 -12.81 25.20
C PRO A 193 -5.31 -13.42 25.46
N LYS A 194 -4.77 -13.25 26.69
CA LYS A 194 -3.47 -13.81 27.11
C LYS A 194 -3.47 -15.34 27.21
N GLU A 195 -4.62 -15.95 27.54
CA GLU A 195 -4.75 -17.40 27.71
C GLU A 195 -4.97 -18.14 26.39
N ASN A 196 -5.46 -17.45 25.36
CA ASN A 196 -5.84 -18.05 24.08
C ASN A 196 -4.66 -18.73 23.37
N GLN A 197 -3.56 -18.02 23.08
CA GLN A 197 -2.46 -18.60 22.29
C GLN A 197 -1.75 -19.76 23.01
N PRO A 198 -1.53 -19.73 24.34
CA PRO A 198 -1.10 -20.92 25.09
C PRO A 198 -2.05 -22.12 24.96
N LEU A 199 -3.38 -21.89 24.98
CA LEU A 199 -4.37 -22.95 24.74
C LEU A 199 -4.26 -23.50 23.31
N MET A 200 -4.14 -22.65 22.29
CA MET A 200 -3.97 -23.08 20.90
C MET A 200 -2.70 -23.92 20.72
N LEU A 201 -1.58 -23.50 21.30
CA LEU A 201 -0.33 -24.27 21.27
C LEU A 201 -0.48 -25.62 21.97
N ARG A 202 -1.11 -25.65 23.15
CA ARG A 202 -1.38 -26.90 23.88
C ARG A 202 -2.20 -27.86 23.02
N LYS A 203 -3.33 -27.41 22.45
CA LYS A 203 -4.18 -28.23 21.58
C LYS A 203 -3.41 -28.76 20.37
N ALA A 204 -2.61 -27.92 19.71
CA ALA A 204 -1.80 -28.33 18.56
C ALA A 204 -0.75 -29.38 18.93
N THR A 205 -0.02 -29.17 20.02
CA THR A 205 1.03 -30.10 20.46
C THR A 205 0.46 -31.40 21.03
N GLU A 206 -0.68 -31.37 21.72
CA GLU A 206 -1.40 -32.57 22.16
C GLU A 206 -1.89 -33.39 20.96
N TRP A 207 -2.47 -32.73 19.95
CA TRP A 207 -2.90 -33.39 18.72
C TRP A 207 -1.72 -34.00 17.96
N LEU A 208 -0.60 -33.27 17.80
CA LEU A 208 0.61 -33.78 17.15
C LEU A 208 1.23 -34.97 17.89
N ARG A 209 1.23 -34.97 19.23
CA ARG A 209 1.73 -36.11 20.03
C ARG A 209 0.87 -37.37 19.89
N GLN A 210 -0.36 -37.24 19.39
CA GLN A 210 -1.25 -38.38 19.09
C GLN A 210 -1.08 -38.90 17.67
N ARG A 211 -0.23 -38.28 16.83
CA ARG A 211 0.10 -38.79 15.49
C ARG A 211 1.11 -39.93 15.58
N ASP A 212 0.94 -40.90 14.69
CA ASP A 212 1.90 -41.95 14.41
C ASP A 212 2.68 -41.67 13.11
N THR A 213 3.55 -42.59 12.72
CA THR A 213 4.37 -42.47 11.51
C THR A 213 3.72 -43.05 10.25
N ASP A 214 2.60 -43.75 10.41
CA ASP A 214 2.01 -44.58 9.35
C ASP A 214 0.88 -43.84 8.64
N THR A 215 0.18 -42.96 9.36
CA THR A 215 -0.90 -42.14 8.81
C THR A 215 -0.41 -40.71 8.57
N PRO A 216 -0.45 -40.20 7.32
CA PRO A 216 -0.05 -38.82 7.05
C PRO A 216 -1.07 -37.85 7.64
N PHE A 217 -0.62 -36.65 8.02
CA PHE A 217 -1.50 -35.64 8.61
C PHE A 217 -1.28 -34.24 8.04
N PHE A 218 -2.32 -33.41 8.13
CA PHE A 218 -2.30 -32.00 7.80
C PHE A 218 -2.67 -31.16 9.02
N LEU A 219 -1.77 -30.30 9.47
CA LEU A 219 -2.05 -29.29 10.50
C LEU A 219 -1.99 -27.90 9.89
N TYR A 220 -3.13 -27.22 9.84
CA TYR A 220 -3.19 -25.78 9.63
C TYR A 220 -3.22 -25.09 10.99
N PHE A 221 -2.14 -24.38 11.33
CA PHE A 221 -1.95 -23.71 12.61
C PHE A 221 -1.85 -22.18 12.44
N PRO A 222 -2.97 -21.50 12.15
CA PRO A 222 -3.04 -20.05 12.12
C PRO A 222 -3.03 -19.43 13.51
N MET A 223 -1.91 -18.80 13.89
CA MET A 223 -1.76 -18.14 15.17
C MET A 223 -2.32 -16.70 15.11
N CYS A 224 -2.46 -16.04 16.27
CA CYS A 224 -2.80 -14.61 16.37
C CYS A 224 -1.58 -13.67 16.41
N PRO A 225 -0.41 -14.04 16.97
CA PRO A 225 0.72 -13.13 16.98
C PRO A 225 1.25 -12.84 15.57
N PRO A 226 1.69 -11.59 15.31
CA PRO A 226 1.69 -10.45 16.23
C PRO A 226 0.47 -9.47 16.13
N HIS A 227 -0.67 -9.88 15.57
CA HIS A 227 -1.89 -9.07 15.43
C HIS A 227 -2.43 -8.54 16.77
N TYR A 228 -3.13 -7.39 16.72
CA TYR A 228 -3.88 -6.81 17.84
C TYR A 228 -5.15 -7.64 18.21
N PRO A 229 -5.54 -7.76 19.48
CA PRO A 229 -4.92 -7.16 20.66
C PRO A 229 -3.58 -7.83 21.00
N VAL A 230 -2.56 -7.01 21.27
CA VAL A 230 -1.24 -7.47 21.71
C VAL A 230 -1.36 -8.01 23.13
N ALA A 231 -1.17 -9.33 23.31
CA ALA A 231 -1.44 -10.01 24.57
C ALA A 231 -0.42 -11.11 24.94
N PRO A 232 0.90 -10.81 24.97
CA PRO A 232 1.88 -11.79 25.41
C PRO A 232 1.67 -12.24 26.86
N THR A 233 2.02 -13.49 27.14
CA THR A 233 2.00 -14.03 28.51
C THR A 233 3.17 -13.46 29.33
N GLU A 234 3.06 -13.56 30.65
CA GLU A 234 4.05 -13.03 31.59
C GLU A 234 5.46 -13.58 31.35
N GLU A 235 5.58 -14.82 30.86
CA GLU A 235 6.85 -15.44 30.52
C GLU A 235 7.62 -14.67 29.44
N PHE A 236 6.91 -14.08 28.48
CA PHE A 236 7.50 -13.41 27.32
C PHE A 236 7.73 -11.92 27.50
N LEU A 237 7.11 -11.28 28.51
CA LEU A 237 7.25 -9.84 28.74
C LEU A 237 8.71 -9.44 28.98
N GLY A 238 9.22 -8.55 28.13
CA GLY A 238 10.61 -8.07 28.12
C GLY A 238 11.65 -9.08 27.63
N ARG A 239 11.24 -10.28 27.18
CA ARG A 239 12.18 -11.33 26.74
C ARG A 239 12.63 -11.17 25.29
N SER A 240 11.88 -10.44 24.47
CA SER A 240 12.28 -10.12 23.10
C SER A 240 13.47 -9.14 23.04
N GLY A 241 13.77 -8.42 24.13
CA GLY A 241 14.73 -7.31 24.12
C GLY A 241 14.12 -5.95 23.74
N GLY A 242 12.84 -5.92 23.31
CA GLY A 242 11.99 -4.73 23.35
C GLY A 242 12.30 -3.60 22.36
N ILE A 243 12.88 -3.90 21.20
CA ILE A 243 13.18 -2.89 20.17
C ILE A 243 12.40 -3.23 18.89
N ASP A 244 11.46 -2.36 18.53
CA ASP A 244 10.68 -2.37 17.29
C ASP A 244 11.13 -1.21 16.38
N VAL A 245 10.78 -1.23 15.08
CA VAL A 245 11.09 -0.18 14.08
C VAL A 245 10.57 1.21 14.45
N ALA A 246 9.59 1.29 15.35
CA ALA A 246 9.12 2.57 15.90
C ALA A 246 10.13 3.26 16.84
N GLY A 247 11.25 2.61 17.20
CA GLY A 247 12.31 3.20 18.02
C GLY A 247 11.90 3.54 19.46
N LYS A 248 10.74 3.02 19.93
CA LYS A 248 10.22 3.25 21.28
C LYS A 248 10.65 2.12 22.21
N ASN A 249 11.14 2.49 23.39
CA ASN A 249 11.44 1.55 24.47
C ASN A 249 10.13 1.13 25.15
N LEU A 250 9.91 -0.19 25.32
CA LEU A 250 8.81 -0.75 26.11
C LEU A 250 8.73 -0.10 27.51
N LYS A 251 7.58 0.47 27.90
CA LYS A 251 7.42 1.14 29.21
C LYS A 251 6.80 0.29 30.32
N GLY A 252 6.46 -0.98 30.07
CA GLY A 252 6.04 -1.94 31.10
C GLY A 252 4.90 -2.86 30.68
N PRO A 253 4.55 -3.87 31.51
CA PRO A 253 3.78 -5.11 31.19
C PRO A 253 2.35 -4.95 30.65
N HIS A 254 1.86 -3.71 30.56
CA HIS A 254 0.51 -3.36 30.12
C HIS A 254 0.51 -2.35 28.96
N ASP A 255 1.67 -2.08 28.37
CA ASP A 255 1.83 -1.19 27.23
C ASP A 255 1.40 -1.90 25.93
N PRO A 256 0.50 -1.33 25.09
CA PRO A 256 0.27 -1.80 23.72
C PRO A 256 1.55 -1.87 22.85
N GLU A 257 2.68 -1.36 23.34
CA GLU A 257 4.02 -1.48 22.74
C GLU A 257 4.67 -2.89 22.88
N HIS A 258 4.09 -3.87 23.60
CA HIS A 258 4.63 -5.25 23.72
C HIS A 258 4.63 -6.11 22.43
N TYR A 259 4.48 -5.49 21.27
CA TYR A 259 4.50 -6.16 19.97
C TYR A 259 5.73 -7.07 19.77
N PRO A 260 6.98 -6.65 20.10
CA PRO A 260 8.14 -7.54 19.97
C PRO A 260 8.05 -8.80 20.84
N ASP A 261 7.51 -8.70 22.05
CA ASP A 261 7.30 -9.87 22.92
C ASP A 261 6.19 -10.77 22.40
N TRP A 262 5.17 -10.19 21.75
CA TRP A 262 4.08 -10.93 21.14
C TRP A 262 4.54 -11.72 19.92
N LEU A 263 5.31 -11.10 19.02
CA LEU A 263 5.98 -11.78 17.92
C LEU A 263 6.90 -12.88 18.43
N TYR A 264 7.72 -12.59 19.45
CA TYR A 264 8.64 -13.56 20.05
C TYR A 264 7.91 -14.76 20.68
N GLN A 265 6.73 -14.55 21.28
CA GLN A 265 5.87 -15.65 21.73
C GLN A 265 5.37 -16.51 20.55
N GLY A 266 4.93 -15.89 19.46
CA GLY A 266 4.54 -16.63 18.24
C GLY A 266 5.69 -17.46 17.66
N ASP A 267 6.90 -16.91 17.65
CA ASP A 267 8.11 -17.64 17.24
C ASP A 267 8.42 -18.82 18.18
N ALA A 268 8.29 -18.63 19.50
CA ALA A 268 8.45 -19.72 20.47
C ALA A 268 7.40 -20.82 20.29
N MET A 269 6.16 -20.48 19.90
CA MET A 269 5.13 -21.46 19.55
C MET A 269 5.56 -22.31 18.34
N LEU A 270 6.15 -21.70 17.30
CA LEU A 270 6.76 -22.43 16.18
C LEU A 270 7.88 -23.36 16.67
N GLY A 271 8.74 -22.89 17.57
CA GLY A 271 9.80 -23.68 18.19
C GLY A 271 9.27 -24.93 18.90
N GLU A 272 8.16 -24.83 19.62
CA GLU A 272 7.53 -25.97 20.28
C GLU A 272 6.92 -26.97 19.28
N ILE A 273 6.33 -26.50 18.17
CA ILE A 273 5.91 -27.40 17.07
C ILE A 273 7.10 -28.17 16.50
N MET A 274 8.23 -27.49 16.23
CA MET A 274 9.46 -28.12 15.77
C MET A 274 9.97 -29.16 16.78
N ARG A 275 9.97 -28.83 18.07
CA ARG A 275 10.39 -29.72 19.16
C ARG A 275 9.53 -30.99 19.23
N VAL A 276 8.20 -30.87 19.09
CA VAL A 276 7.29 -32.03 19.09
C VAL A 276 7.52 -32.93 17.88
N LEU A 277 7.78 -32.36 16.70
CA LEU A 277 8.12 -33.16 15.51
C LEU A 277 9.40 -33.99 15.73
N GLU A 278 10.41 -33.42 16.37
CA GLU A 278 11.65 -34.14 16.71
C GLU A 278 11.41 -35.21 17.78
N GLU A 279 10.70 -34.86 18.86
CA GLU A 279 10.32 -35.76 19.96
C GLU A 279 9.58 -37.00 19.43
N ARG A 280 8.69 -36.79 18.47
CA ARG A 280 7.85 -37.84 17.86
C ARG A 280 8.49 -38.50 16.64
N LYS A 281 9.70 -38.09 16.25
CA LYS A 281 10.42 -38.58 15.06
C LYS A 281 9.63 -38.41 13.75
N LEU A 282 8.85 -37.34 13.67
CA LEU A 282 8.06 -36.98 12.50
C LEU A 282 8.82 -36.05 11.54
N SER A 283 9.83 -35.33 12.03
CA SER A 283 10.55 -34.26 11.29
C SER A 283 11.04 -34.66 9.89
N GLU A 284 11.55 -35.88 9.71
CA GLU A 284 12.13 -36.34 8.43
C GLU A 284 11.09 -36.48 7.32
N ASN A 285 9.83 -36.77 7.66
CA ASN A 285 8.73 -36.93 6.71
C ASN A 285 7.64 -35.84 6.92
N THR A 286 8.04 -34.63 7.31
CA THR A 286 7.11 -33.49 7.46
C THR A 286 7.58 -32.30 6.64
N ILE A 287 6.70 -31.81 5.78
CA ILE A 287 6.77 -30.48 5.17
C ILE A 287 6.29 -29.48 6.22
N LEU A 288 7.21 -28.68 6.76
CA LEU A 288 6.89 -27.61 7.70
C LEU A 288 7.06 -26.25 7.01
N ILE A 289 5.96 -25.50 6.93
CA ILE A 289 5.90 -24.16 6.34
C ILE A 289 5.59 -23.16 7.45
N ALA A 290 6.35 -22.06 7.51
CA ALA A 290 6.06 -20.91 8.35
C ALA A 290 6.00 -19.64 7.48
N THR A 291 4.89 -18.90 7.57
CA THR A 291 4.63 -17.70 6.76
C THR A 291 3.69 -16.73 7.48
N SER A 292 3.36 -15.60 6.86
CA SER A 292 2.38 -14.62 7.34
C SER A 292 1.21 -14.46 6.36
N ASP A 293 0.04 -14.03 6.84
CA ASP A 293 -1.14 -13.80 5.98
C ASP A 293 -1.14 -12.45 5.25
N ASN A 294 -0.42 -11.45 5.77
CA ASN A 294 -0.25 -10.15 5.12
C ASN A 294 0.92 -9.40 5.77
N GLY A 295 1.23 -8.22 5.25
CA GLY A 295 2.18 -7.30 5.86
C GLY A 295 1.79 -6.89 7.28
N ALA A 296 2.73 -6.25 7.98
CA ALA A 296 2.55 -5.85 9.37
C ALA A 296 1.53 -4.73 9.52
N GLU A 297 0.74 -4.73 10.59
CA GLU A 297 -0.20 -3.65 10.91
C GLU A 297 0.57 -2.42 11.43
N HIS A 298 0.36 -1.26 10.78
CA HIS A 298 0.95 0.04 11.13
C HIS A 298 2.48 0.09 11.19
N ARG A 299 3.17 -0.86 10.55
CA ARG A 299 4.64 -0.94 10.53
C ARG A 299 5.14 -1.08 9.11
N VAL A 300 5.83 -0.04 8.65
CA VAL A 300 6.53 -0.06 7.36
C VAL A 300 7.93 -0.60 7.60
N TYR A 301 8.36 -1.54 6.76
CA TYR A 301 9.70 -2.12 6.80
C TYR A 301 10.43 -1.79 5.50
N PRO A 302 11.20 -0.69 5.47
CA PRO A 302 12.00 -0.34 4.32
C PRO A 302 12.91 -1.50 3.88
N PRO A 303 13.16 -1.67 2.57
CA PRO A 303 12.80 -0.75 1.50
C PRO A 303 11.35 -0.88 1.01
N LEU A 304 10.54 -1.80 1.56
CA LEU A 304 9.17 -2.01 1.08
C LEU A 304 8.27 -0.84 1.48
N ARG A 305 7.42 -0.40 0.55
CA ARG A 305 6.47 0.69 0.76
C ARG A 305 5.21 0.20 1.45
N ASP A 306 4.72 1.04 2.38
CA ASP A 306 3.54 0.83 3.20
C ASP A 306 3.57 -0.48 4.01
N SER A 307 2.39 -0.91 4.47
CA SER A 307 2.17 -2.01 5.39
C SER A 307 0.80 -2.63 5.11
N LYS A 308 0.28 -3.46 6.02
CA LYS A 308 -1.06 -4.08 5.93
C LYS A 308 -2.14 -3.14 5.37
N ARG A 309 -3.09 -3.72 4.63
CA ARG A 309 -4.16 -3.07 3.84
C ARG A 309 -3.71 -2.44 2.52
N SER A 310 -2.43 -2.14 2.37
CA SER A 310 -1.90 -1.45 1.19
C SER A 310 -1.67 -2.38 0.00
N ILE A 311 -1.77 -1.84 -1.22
CA ILE A 311 -1.49 -2.55 -2.46
C ILE A 311 0.01 -2.64 -2.79
N TYR A 312 0.81 -1.78 -2.15
CA TYR A 312 2.27 -1.77 -2.27
C TYR A 312 2.90 -3.00 -1.60
N GLU A 313 4.17 -3.27 -1.90
CA GLU A 313 4.88 -4.50 -1.53
C GLU A 313 4.81 -4.79 -0.02
N GLY A 314 4.87 -3.76 0.83
CA GLY A 314 4.81 -3.93 2.29
C GLY A 314 3.47 -4.43 2.81
N GLY A 315 2.40 -4.39 2.00
CA GLY A 315 1.07 -4.87 2.39
C GLY A 315 0.84 -6.36 2.19
N HIS A 316 1.52 -7.00 1.24
CA HIS A 316 1.25 -8.39 0.84
C HIS A 316 2.50 -9.25 0.63
N ARG A 317 3.70 -8.66 0.51
CA ARG A 317 4.94 -9.45 0.54
C ARG A 317 5.18 -9.92 1.98
N VAL A 318 5.43 -11.20 2.14
CA VAL A 318 5.48 -11.87 3.46
C VAL A 318 6.70 -12.79 3.56
N PRO A 319 7.23 -13.03 4.78
CA PRO A 319 8.26 -14.04 4.94
C PRO A 319 7.64 -15.42 4.68
N PHE A 320 8.39 -16.32 4.05
CA PHE A 320 7.97 -17.68 3.73
C PHE A 320 9.15 -18.65 3.83
N VAL A 321 9.11 -19.52 4.83
CA VAL A 321 10.14 -20.52 5.10
C VAL A 321 9.52 -21.91 4.99
N ILE A 322 10.20 -22.82 4.30
CA ILE A 322 9.79 -24.22 4.15
C ILE A 322 10.95 -25.16 4.47
N ARG A 323 10.70 -26.16 5.31
CA ARG A 323 11.61 -27.27 5.58
C ARG A 323 10.98 -28.57 5.11
N TRP A 324 11.69 -29.27 4.22
CA TRP A 324 11.37 -30.64 3.84
C TRP A 324 12.67 -31.41 3.57
N PRO A 325 13.13 -32.25 4.52
CA PRO A 325 14.38 -32.99 4.37
C PRO A 325 14.44 -33.80 3.07
N GLY A 326 15.57 -33.73 2.38
CA GLY A 326 15.78 -34.40 1.08
C GLY A 326 15.16 -33.69 -0.13
N HIS A 327 14.30 -32.69 0.07
CA HIS A 327 13.63 -31.96 -1.01
C HIS A 327 14.01 -30.48 -1.06
N ALA A 328 13.95 -29.78 0.07
CA ALA A 328 14.42 -28.41 0.22
C ALA A 328 15.85 -28.43 0.80
N SER A 329 16.81 -27.88 0.06
CA SER A 329 18.20 -27.83 0.52
C SER A 329 18.37 -26.88 1.71
N PRO A 330 18.96 -27.32 2.84
CA PRO A 330 19.12 -26.49 4.03
C PRO A 330 19.91 -25.19 3.79
N GLY A 331 19.41 -24.08 4.31
CA GLY A 331 20.01 -22.75 4.20
C GLY A 331 19.86 -22.10 2.83
N CYS A 332 19.10 -22.69 1.91
CA CYS A 332 18.92 -22.14 0.58
C CYS A 332 17.97 -20.96 0.54
N VAL A 333 18.22 -20.06 -0.39
CA VAL A 333 17.40 -18.87 -0.65
C VAL A 333 16.87 -18.96 -2.07
N SER A 334 15.55 -18.85 -2.23
CA SER A 334 14.89 -18.70 -3.52
C SER A 334 14.39 -17.27 -3.68
N ASN A 335 14.67 -16.68 -4.85
CA ASN A 335 14.14 -15.37 -5.24
C ASN A 335 12.98 -15.49 -6.25
N HIS A 336 12.45 -16.70 -6.43
CA HIS A 336 11.31 -16.92 -7.29
C HIS A 336 10.03 -16.36 -6.66
N THR A 337 9.19 -15.75 -7.49
CA THR A 337 7.90 -15.21 -7.08
C THR A 337 6.92 -16.36 -6.80
N ILE A 338 6.43 -16.45 -5.57
CA ILE A 338 5.36 -17.39 -5.17
C ILE A 338 4.20 -16.67 -4.48
N CYS A 339 3.01 -17.25 -4.56
CA CYS A 339 1.81 -16.77 -3.88
C CYS A 339 1.38 -17.79 -2.81
N LEU A 340 0.80 -17.35 -1.68
CA LEU A 340 0.21 -18.28 -0.70
C LEU A 340 -0.88 -19.18 -1.32
N ASN A 341 -1.56 -18.68 -2.36
CA ASN A 341 -2.53 -19.45 -3.16
C ASN A 341 -1.91 -20.69 -3.82
N ASP A 342 -0.60 -20.70 -4.04
CA ASP A 342 0.14 -21.78 -4.71
C ASP A 342 0.24 -23.06 -3.86
N LEU A 343 -0.11 -22.98 -2.57
CA LEU A 343 -0.11 -24.13 -1.68
C LEU A 343 -1.06 -25.23 -2.13
N LEU A 344 -2.25 -24.92 -2.66
CA LEU A 344 -3.19 -25.96 -3.11
C LEU A 344 -2.61 -26.82 -4.24
N ALA A 345 -2.09 -26.21 -5.30
CA ALA A 345 -1.46 -26.94 -6.40
C ALA A 345 -0.16 -27.62 -5.98
N THR A 346 0.62 -27.01 -5.08
CA THR A 346 1.84 -27.62 -4.54
C THR A 346 1.52 -28.88 -3.75
N VAL A 347 0.52 -28.83 -2.88
CA VAL A 347 0.05 -29.99 -2.11
C VAL A 347 -0.49 -31.07 -3.05
N ALA A 348 -1.27 -30.69 -4.06
CA ALA A 348 -1.78 -31.64 -5.05
C ALA A 348 -0.65 -32.35 -5.81
N GLU A 349 0.41 -31.63 -6.21
CA GLU A 349 1.58 -32.26 -6.85
C GLU A 349 2.36 -33.16 -5.88
N VAL A 350 2.51 -32.74 -4.62
CA VAL A 350 3.16 -33.54 -3.56
C VAL A 350 2.44 -34.87 -3.33
N THR A 351 1.10 -34.87 -3.37
CA THR A 351 0.30 -36.07 -3.14
C THR A 351 -0.05 -36.85 -4.42
N GLY A 352 0.31 -36.32 -5.59
CA GLY A 352 -0.03 -36.91 -6.89
C GLY A 352 -1.50 -36.75 -7.29
N VAL A 353 -2.25 -35.87 -6.61
CA VAL A 353 -3.66 -35.60 -6.92
C VAL A 353 -3.76 -34.64 -8.11
N SER A 354 -4.67 -34.96 -9.02
CA SER A 354 -5.06 -34.03 -10.09
C SER A 354 -6.17 -33.09 -9.61
N LEU A 355 -5.95 -31.78 -9.69
CA LEU A 355 -6.97 -30.80 -9.39
C LEU A 355 -8.05 -30.78 -10.49
N PRO A 356 -9.36 -30.76 -10.13
CA PRO A 356 -10.40 -30.51 -11.11
C PRO A 356 -10.32 -29.06 -11.63
N ALA A 357 -10.92 -28.79 -12.79
CA ALA A 357 -10.77 -27.50 -13.47
C ALA A 357 -11.30 -26.28 -12.68
N ASN A 358 -12.19 -26.52 -11.71
CA ASN A 358 -12.82 -25.54 -10.82
C ASN A 358 -12.17 -25.50 -9.41
N ALA A 359 -10.94 -26.01 -9.27
CA ALA A 359 -10.14 -25.91 -8.05
C ALA A 359 -8.78 -25.30 -8.36
N GLY A 360 -8.30 -24.42 -7.49
CA GLY A 360 -6.98 -23.80 -7.64
C GLY A 360 -6.85 -22.99 -8.92
N GLU A 361 -7.89 -22.24 -9.30
CA GLU A 361 -7.94 -21.43 -10.51
C GLU A 361 -6.79 -20.42 -10.62
N ASP A 362 -6.15 -20.11 -9.50
CA ASP A 362 -5.02 -19.21 -9.38
C ASP A 362 -3.85 -19.84 -8.61
N SER A 363 -3.69 -21.17 -8.65
CA SER A 363 -2.68 -21.90 -7.89
C SER A 363 -1.67 -22.60 -8.81
N PHE A 364 -0.39 -22.28 -8.65
CA PHE A 364 0.71 -22.84 -9.44
C PHE A 364 1.68 -23.54 -8.51
N SER A 365 1.90 -24.84 -8.68
CA SER A 365 2.82 -25.57 -7.81
C SER A 365 4.26 -25.05 -7.90
N PHE A 366 4.88 -24.80 -6.74
CA PHE A 366 6.29 -24.47 -6.63
C PHE A 366 7.15 -25.68 -6.21
N LEU A 367 6.60 -26.91 -6.23
CA LEU A 367 7.31 -28.13 -5.80
C LEU A 367 8.68 -28.30 -6.48
N SER A 368 8.74 -28.08 -7.80
CA SER A 368 9.99 -28.22 -8.56
C SER A 368 11.06 -27.20 -8.15
N GLU A 369 10.67 -26.07 -7.55
CA GLU A 369 11.57 -25.02 -7.11
C GLU A 369 12.34 -25.44 -5.85
N LEU A 370 11.74 -26.25 -4.98
CA LEU A 370 12.40 -26.77 -3.78
C LEU A 370 13.66 -27.57 -4.11
N SER A 371 13.64 -28.29 -5.24
CA SER A 371 14.77 -29.11 -5.71
C SER A 371 15.93 -28.32 -6.30
N GLY A 372 15.79 -27.00 -6.48
CA GLY A 372 16.78 -26.13 -7.13
C GLY A 372 17.00 -26.39 -8.63
N LYS A 373 16.21 -27.29 -9.25
CA LYS A 373 16.31 -27.63 -10.68
C LYS A 373 15.55 -26.67 -11.60
N GLN A 374 14.62 -25.90 -11.03
CA GLN A 374 13.80 -24.96 -11.77
C GLN A 374 14.54 -23.64 -11.93
N GLN A 375 14.71 -23.16 -13.18
CA GLN A 375 15.40 -21.88 -13.45
C GLN A 375 14.49 -20.65 -13.36
N GLN A 376 13.17 -20.83 -13.49
CA GLN A 376 12.17 -19.76 -13.53
C GLN A 376 10.90 -20.22 -12.82
N PRO A 377 10.19 -19.34 -12.09
CA PRO A 377 8.93 -19.68 -11.43
C PRO A 377 7.91 -20.23 -12.44
N ARG A 378 7.07 -21.18 -12.02
CA ARG A 378 6.00 -21.71 -12.89
C ARG A 378 4.88 -20.68 -13.13
N ARG A 379 4.66 -19.81 -12.15
CA ARG A 379 3.70 -18.71 -12.23
C ARG A 379 4.24 -17.61 -13.14
N GLU A 380 3.46 -17.22 -14.14
CA GLU A 380 3.81 -16.11 -15.03
C GLU A 380 3.43 -14.74 -14.42
N SER A 381 2.27 -14.64 -13.78
CA SER A 381 1.78 -13.40 -13.18
C SER A 381 1.01 -13.63 -11.88
N MET A 382 0.80 -12.56 -11.12
CA MET A 382 0.08 -12.56 -9.86
C MET A 382 -0.85 -11.36 -9.74
N ILE A 383 -2.07 -11.59 -9.26
CA ILE A 383 -3.01 -10.53 -8.88
C ILE A 383 -2.95 -10.35 -7.36
N HIS A 384 -2.80 -9.10 -6.92
CA HIS A 384 -2.94 -8.69 -5.53
C HIS A 384 -4.16 -7.79 -5.37
N GLN A 385 -4.70 -7.73 -4.16
CA GLN A 385 -5.77 -6.77 -3.82
C GLN A 385 -5.49 -6.03 -2.50
N SER A 386 -5.87 -4.76 -2.46
CA SER A 386 -5.91 -3.94 -1.24
C SER A 386 -7.23 -4.13 -0.49
N MET A 387 -7.28 -3.72 0.77
CA MET A 387 -8.56 -3.67 1.50
C MET A 387 -9.54 -2.65 0.89
N GLY A 388 -9.01 -1.59 0.26
CA GLY A 388 -9.77 -0.52 -0.39
C GLY A 388 -10.42 -0.93 -1.72
N GLY A 389 -10.04 -2.10 -2.26
CA GLY A 389 -10.52 -2.60 -3.54
C GLY A 389 -9.63 -2.27 -4.74
N ASP A 390 -8.40 -1.80 -4.49
CA ASP A 390 -7.39 -1.66 -5.55
C ASP A 390 -6.86 -3.03 -5.94
N LEU A 391 -6.48 -3.19 -7.20
CA LEU A 391 -5.86 -4.39 -7.73
C LEU A 391 -4.45 -4.08 -8.20
N ALA A 392 -3.56 -5.07 -8.15
CA ALA A 392 -2.28 -4.99 -8.83
C ALA A 392 -2.01 -6.27 -9.59
N LEU A 393 -1.45 -6.14 -10.80
CA LEU A 393 -0.93 -7.26 -11.56
C LEU A 393 0.60 -7.19 -11.58
N ARG A 394 1.25 -8.23 -11.08
CA ARG A 394 2.70 -8.43 -11.20
C ARG A 394 3.01 -9.46 -12.27
N ARG A 395 3.94 -9.16 -13.18
CA ARG A 395 4.48 -10.10 -14.18
C ARG A 395 5.97 -9.85 -14.34
N GLY A 396 6.79 -10.81 -13.90
CA GLY A 396 8.24 -10.61 -13.78
C GLY A 396 8.56 -9.39 -12.89
N PRO A 397 9.42 -8.46 -13.34
CA PRO A 397 9.78 -7.28 -12.56
C PRO A 397 8.71 -6.18 -12.60
N TRP A 398 7.74 -6.26 -13.50
CA TRP A 398 6.73 -5.21 -13.66
C TRP A 398 5.55 -5.42 -12.74
N LYS A 399 5.14 -4.35 -12.05
CA LYS A 399 3.94 -4.31 -11.24
C LYS A 399 3.06 -3.14 -11.68
N LEU A 400 1.89 -3.44 -12.21
CA LEU A 400 0.84 -2.48 -12.53
C LEU A 400 -0.13 -2.42 -11.36
N ILE A 401 -0.34 -1.24 -10.80
CA ILE A 401 -1.40 -0.97 -9.82
C ILE A 401 -2.57 -0.30 -10.54
N VAL A 402 -3.79 -0.78 -10.29
CA VAL A 402 -5.05 -0.22 -10.79
C VAL A 402 -5.90 0.14 -9.57
N PHE A 403 -5.96 1.44 -9.31
CA PHE A 403 -6.76 1.96 -8.21
C PHE A 403 -8.24 1.94 -8.55
N LYS A 404 -9.08 1.83 -7.53
CA LYS A 404 -10.54 1.82 -7.68
C LYS A 404 -11.10 3.08 -8.37
N ASP A 405 -10.39 4.19 -8.22
CA ASP A 405 -10.70 5.49 -8.87
C ASP A 405 -10.25 5.57 -10.34
N GLY A 406 -9.72 4.49 -10.92
CA GLY A 406 -9.24 4.43 -12.30
C GLY A 406 -7.79 4.87 -12.51
N ARG A 407 -7.13 5.46 -11.51
CA ARG A 407 -5.70 5.78 -11.60
C ARG A 407 -4.89 4.49 -11.78
N ARG A 408 -3.71 4.64 -12.40
CA ARG A 408 -2.76 3.55 -12.58
C ARG A 408 -1.36 4.02 -12.30
N GLU A 409 -0.61 3.16 -11.64
CA GLU A 409 0.83 3.33 -11.41
C GLU A 409 1.56 2.09 -11.91
N LEU A 410 2.79 2.26 -12.38
CA LEU A 410 3.60 1.17 -12.90
C LEU A 410 5.00 1.24 -12.30
N TYR A 411 5.45 0.14 -11.72
CA TYR A 411 6.76 0.03 -11.09
C TYR A 411 7.58 -1.12 -11.70
N HIS A 412 8.90 -0.97 -11.70
CA HIS A 412 9.86 -2.01 -12.07
C HIS A 412 10.64 -2.44 -10.81
N LEU A 413 10.21 -3.52 -10.17
CA LEU A 413 10.58 -3.91 -8.81
C LEU A 413 12.04 -4.33 -8.64
N GLU A 414 12.73 -4.76 -9.70
CA GLU A 414 14.17 -5.05 -9.61
C GLU A 414 15.02 -3.79 -9.41
N SER A 415 14.55 -2.65 -9.93
CA SER A 415 15.24 -1.36 -9.82
C SER A 415 14.61 -0.43 -8.77
N ASP A 416 13.34 -0.66 -8.42
CA ASP A 416 12.57 0.17 -7.49
C ASP A 416 11.59 -0.71 -6.68
N VAL A 417 12.14 -1.53 -5.78
CA VAL A 417 11.34 -2.32 -4.83
C VAL A 417 10.59 -1.44 -3.82
N SER A 418 11.00 -0.18 -3.69
CA SER A 418 10.36 0.82 -2.83
C SER A 418 9.16 1.50 -3.50
N GLU A 419 8.88 1.21 -4.76
CA GLU A 419 7.72 1.75 -5.50
C GLU A 419 7.62 3.27 -5.37
N THR A 420 8.74 3.95 -5.59
CA THR A 420 8.89 5.41 -5.44
C THR A 420 8.89 6.15 -6.78
N HIS A 421 9.09 5.44 -7.89
CA HIS A 421 9.19 6.02 -9.22
C HIS A 421 8.15 5.43 -10.17
N ASP A 422 7.00 6.10 -10.28
CA ASP A 422 5.93 5.71 -11.21
C ASP A 422 6.36 5.90 -12.68
N LEU A 423 6.33 4.80 -13.42
CA LEU A 423 6.69 4.71 -14.84
C LEU A 423 5.46 4.69 -15.76
N ALA A 424 4.22 4.80 -15.25
CA ALA A 424 3.01 4.64 -16.06
C ALA A 424 2.95 5.61 -17.24
N GLY A 425 3.34 6.87 -17.04
CA GLY A 425 3.43 7.89 -18.09
C GLY A 425 4.61 7.68 -19.06
N GLN A 426 5.68 7.00 -18.62
CA GLN A 426 6.90 6.77 -19.40
C GLN A 426 6.84 5.46 -20.21
N LYS A 427 6.02 4.49 -19.79
CA LYS A 427 5.89 3.14 -20.36
C LYS A 427 4.42 2.77 -20.65
N PRO A 428 3.68 3.58 -21.43
CA PRO A 428 2.25 3.35 -21.69
C PRO A 428 1.98 2.01 -22.41
N GLU A 429 2.95 1.48 -23.15
CA GLU A 429 2.89 0.16 -23.76
C GLU A 429 2.83 -0.98 -22.74
N VAL A 430 3.62 -0.89 -21.65
CA VAL A 430 3.64 -1.88 -20.57
C VAL A 430 2.34 -1.80 -19.77
N VAL A 431 1.86 -0.59 -19.48
CA VAL A 431 0.55 -0.38 -18.83
C VAL A 431 -0.56 -1.07 -19.65
N ARG A 432 -0.56 -0.89 -20.97
CA ARG A 432 -1.57 -1.48 -21.86
C ARG A 432 -1.50 -3.00 -21.86
N GLU A 433 -0.30 -3.58 -21.95
CA GLU A 433 -0.08 -5.02 -21.93
C GLU A 433 -0.56 -5.65 -20.61
N LEU A 434 -0.11 -5.12 -19.47
CA LEU A 434 -0.47 -5.65 -18.16
C LEU A 434 -1.96 -5.43 -17.85
N THR A 435 -2.54 -4.32 -18.31
CA THR A 435 -4.00 -4.12 -18.20
C THR A 435 -4.75 -5.19 -18.99
N ALA A 436 -4.31 -5.50 -20.22
CA ALA A 436 -4.95 -6.51 -21.05
C ALA A 436 -4.87 -7.90 -20.39
N LEU A 437 -3.70 -8.26 -19.84
CA LEU A 437 -3.53 -9.51 -19.10
C LEU A 437 -4.42 -9.58 -17.85
N LEU A 438 -4.51 -8.50 -17.08
CA LEU A 438 -5.40 -8.44 -15.91
C LEU A 438 -6.88 -8.61 -16.33
N LYS A 439 -7.30 -7.92 -17.40
CA LYS A 439 -8.66 -8.08 -17.95
C LYS A 439 -8.94 -9.51 -18.40
N ASP A 440 -8.00 -10.13 -19.09
CA ASP A 440 -8.12 -11.52 -19.56
C ASP A 440 -8.25 -12.49 -18.37
N GLN A 441 -7.41 -12.39 -17.35
CA GLN A 441 -7.47 -13.26 -16.16
C GLN A 441 -8.73 -13.06 -15.31
N ILE A 442 -9.27 -11.84 -15.31
CA ILE A 442 -10.58 -11.55 -14.71
C ILE A 442 -11.67 -12.22 -15.56
N GLN A 443 -11.72 -11.98 -16.88
CA GLN A 443 -12.75 -12.53 -17.76
C GLN A 443 -12.75 -14.07 -17.81
N ASN A 444 -11.58 -14.69 -17.80
CA ASN A 444 -11.41 -16.14 -17.82
C ASN A 444 -11.68 -16.79 -16.45
N GLY A 445 -11.83 -16.01 -15.38
CA GLY A 445 -12.06 -16.52 -14.03
C GLY A 445 -10.91 -17.33 -13.45
N ARG A 446 -9.74 -17.27 -14.07
CA ARG A 446 -8.53 -18.01 -13.66
C ARG A 446 -7.26 -17.34 -14.15
N SER A 447 -6.14 -17.63 -13.50
CA SER A 447 -4.80 -17.28 -13.98
C SER A 447 -4.01 -18.51 -14.43
N THR A 448 -4.40 -19.72 -14.02
CA THR A 448 -3.81 -20.98 -14.51
C THR A 448 -4.31 -21.34 -15.91
N PRO A 449 -3.57 -22.18 -16.67
CA PRO A 449 -4.11 -22.84 -17.84
C PRO A 449 -5.36 -23.66 -17.51
N GLY A 450 -6.35 -23.67 -18.41
CA GLY A 450 -7.57 -24.45 -18.26
C GLY A 450 -8.78 -23.78 -18.90
N PRO A 451 -9.96 -24.45 -18.90
CA PRO A 451 -11.19 -23.83 -19.39
C PRO A 451 -11.58 -22.64 -18.48
N PRO A 452 -12.18 -21.58 -19.04
CA PRO A 452 -12.67 -20.44 -18.26
C PRO A 452 -13.60 -20.88 -17.11
N GLN A 453 -13.52 -20.18 -15.99
CA GLN A 453 -14.39 -20.39 -14.83
C GLN A 453 -15.21 -19.11 -14.56
N PRO A 454 -16.40 -19.21 -13.94
CA PRO A 454 -17.13 -18.01 -13.53
C PRO A 454 -16.44 -17.31 -12.34
N ASN A 455 -16.54 -15.98 -12.31
CA ASN A 455 -16.36 -15.23 -11.06
C ASN A 455 -17.70 -15.16 -10.34
N ASP A 456 -17.67 -15.19 -9.01
CA ASP A 456 -18.87 -15.10 -8.17
C ASP A 456 -19.25 -13.63 -7.92
N PHE A 457 -18.31 -12.72 -8.17
CA PHE A 457 -18.46 -11.28 -8.12
C PHE A 457 -18.22 -10.66 -9.51
N ASP A 458 -19.00 -9.64 -9.86
CA ASP A 458 -18.84 -8.86 -11.09
C ASP A 458 -17.62 -7.94 -10.98
N LEU A 459 -16.44 -8.54 -11.06
CA LEU A 459 -15.18 -7.87 -10.96
C LEU A 459 -14.91 -7.09 -12.26
N LYS A 460 -15.09 -5.77 -12.20
CA LYS A 460 -14.80 -4.86 -13.31
C LYS A 460 -13.60 -3.99 -12.98
N LEU A 461 -12.68 -3.86 -13.94
CA LEU A 461 -11.65 -2.84 -13.85
C LEU A 461 -12.25 -1.47 -14.17
N PRO A 462 -11.90 -0.43 -13.41
CA PRO A 462 -12.27 0.93 -13.78
C PRO A 462 -11.64 1.29 -15.13
N ASP A 463 -12.36 2.10 -15.90
CA ASP A 463 -11.89 2.57 -17.19
C ASP A 463 -10.73 3.56 -17.01
N MET A 464 -9.78 3.58 -17.96
CA MET A 464 -8.70 4.59 -17.95
C MET A 464 -9.25 6.02 -17.98
N THR A 465 -10.42 6.20 -18.60
CA THR A 465 -11.12 7.48 -18.71
C THR A 465 -11.91 7.83 -17.45
N SER A 466 -12.09 6.88 -16.54
CA SER A 466 -12.73 7.12 -15.24
C SER A 466 -11.73 7.46 -14.16
N ALA A 467 -10.48 7.81 -14.51
CA ALA A 467 -9.58 8.54 -13.62
C ALA A 467 -10.29 9.84 -13.21
N THR A 468 -11.15 9.76 -12.20
CA THR A 468 -11.45 10.89 -11.35
C THR A 468 -10.09 11.21 -10.77
N LYS A 469 -9.40 12.18 -11.38
CA LYS A 469 -8.29 12.86 -10.73
C LYS A 469 -8.75 13.02 -9.29
N LYS A 470 -7.99 12.48 -8.32
CA LYS A 470 -8.07 13.01 -6.96
C LYS A 470 -8.07 14.52 -7.17
N ASN A 471 -9.15 15.21 -6.78
CA ASN A 471 -9.19 16.66 -6.95
C ASN A 471 -7.87 17.15 -6.35
N PRO A 472 -6.97 17.74 -7.15
CA PRO A 472 -5.66 18.11 -6.63
C PRO A 472 -5.93 18.98 -5.40
N THR A 473 -5.25 18.67 -4.29
CA THR A 473 -5.34 19.51 -3.10
C THR A 473 -5.09 20.95 -3.55
N PRO A 474 -6.02 21.88 -3.31
CA PRO A 474 -5.94 23.20 -3.93
C PRO A 474 -4.65 23.89 -3.52
N ARG A 475 -4.02 24.58 -4.46
CA ARG A 475 -2.88 25.45 -4.17
C ARG A 475 -3.34 26.55 -3.24
N ILE A 476 -2.61 26.75 -2.15
CA ILE A 476 -2.88 27.83 -1.21
C ILE A 476 -2.14 29.07 -1.70
N VAL A 477 -2.83 30.21 -1.77
CA VAL A 477 -2.25 31.50 -2.10
C VAL A 477 -2.46 32.45 -0.93
N ALA A 478 -1.36 32.87 -0.30
CA ALA A 478 -1.36 33.83 0.80
C ALA A 478 -1.57 35.24 0.27
N HIS A 479 -2.61 35.93 0.74
CA HIS A 479 -2.90 37.32 0.37
C HIS A 479 -1.79 38.24 0.88
N ARG A 480 -1.10 38.96 -0.01
CA ARG A 480 0.04 39.85 0.30
C ARG A 480 1.25 39.17 0.96
N GLY A 481 1.42 37.85 0.74
CA GLY A 481 2.46 37.04 1.37
C GLY A 481 2.02 36.38 2.69
N LEU A 482 2.91 35.63 3.34
CA LEU A 482 2.59 34.88 4.55
C LEU A 482 2.55 35.77 5.81
N THR A 483 1.54 36.65 5.87
CA THR A 483 1.37 37.69 6.90
C THR A 483 1.24 37.16 8.33
N GLN A 484 0.94 35.87 8.50
CA GLN A 484 0.95 35.21 9.81
C GLN A 484 2.36 35.08 10.41
N LEU A 485 3.43 35.21 9.60
CA LEU A 485 4.82 35.03 10.03
C LEU A 485 5.71 36.26 9.82
N ALA A 486 5.41 37.12 8.85
CA ALA A 486 6.24 38.25 8.44
C ALA A 486 5.40 39.43 7.88
N PRO A 487 5.93 40.66 7.86
CA PRO A 487 5.22 41.85 7.36
C PRO A 487 4.75 41.69 5.91
N GLU A 488 3.51 42.08 5.62
CA GLU A 488 2.91 41.94 4.28
C GLU A 488 3.71 42.67 3.20
N ASN A 489 3.71 42.12 1.97
CA ASN A 489 4.41 42.68 0.82
C ASN A 489 5.92 42.94 1.04
N THR A 490 6.59 42.10 1.83
CA THR A 490 8.06 42.13 2.02
C THR A 490 8.72 40.86 1.49
N LEU A 491 10.04 40.89 1.24
CA LEU A 491 10.78 39.69 0.85
C LEU A 491 10.72 38.62 1.94
N ALA A 492 10.72 39.01 3.23
CA ALA A 492 10.56 38.07 4.34
C ALA A 492 9.24 37.28 4.25
N ALA A 493 8.11 37.94 3.96
CA ALA A 493 6.83 37.26 3.82
C ALA A 493 6.77 36.34 2.59
N PHE A 494 7.38 36.74 1.47
CA PHE A 494 7.44 35.91 0.27
C PHE A 494 8.40 34.72 0.42
N CYS A 495 9.55 34.90 1.07
CA CYS A 495 10.45 33.79 1.41
C CYS A 495 9.75 32.77 2.30
N ALA A 496 9.04 33.24 3.34
CA ALA A 496 8.29 32.37 4.24
C ALA A 496 7.18 31.57 3.50
N SER A 497 6.52 32.18 2.52
CA SER A 497 5.57 31.48 1.63
C SER A 497 6.26 30.37 0.83
N ILE A 498 7.37 30.67 0.16
CA ILE A 498 8.13 29.72 -0.67
C ILE A 498 8.64 28.53 0.16
N GLU A 499 9.23 28.80 1.33
CA GLU A 499 9.71 27.75 2.26
C GLU A 499 8.60 26.79 2.71
N ARG A 500 7.34 27.25 2.73
CA ARG A 500 6.17 26.46 3.12
C ARG A 500 5.40 25.86 1.94
N GLN A 501 5.89 26.00 0.71
CA GLN A 501 5.19 25.60 -0.51
C GLN A 501 3.80 26.24 -0.62
N ILE A 502 3.68 27.50 -0.19
CA ILE A 502 2.47 28.31 -0.26
C ILE A 502 2.71 29.37 -1.34
N GLY A 503 1.78 29.47 -2.29
CA GLY A 503 1.74 30.57 -3.24
C GLY A 503 1.43 31.89 -2.56
N PHE A 504 1.59 33.01 -3.25
CA PHE A 504 1.26 34.30 -2.68
C PHE A 504 0.79 35.27 -3.74
N GLU A 505 0.03 36.25 -3.27
CA GLU A 505 -0.46 37.36 -4.07
C GLU A 505 0.31 38.64 -3.70
N PHE A 506 0.49 39.54 -4.66
CA PHE A 506 0.90 40.92 -4.41
C PHE A 506 0.32 41.87 -5.46
N ASP A 507 0.16 43.12 -5.06
CA ASP A 507 -0.26 44.22 -5.91
C ASP A 507 0.94 44.91 -6.57
N VAL A 508 0.78 45.28 -7.84
CA VAL A 508 1.82 46.00 -8.61
C VAL A 508 1.51 47.49 -8.64
N GLN A 509 2.46 48.30 -8.20
CA GLN A 509 2.41 49.75 -8.35
C GLN A 509 3.68 50.32 -8.96
N ARG A 510 3.56 51.51 -9.56
CA ARG A 510 4.65 52.21 -10.23
C ARG A 510 5.06 53.44 -9.41
N THR A 511 6.36 53.55 -9.14
CA THR A 511 6.98 54.71 -8.47
C THR A 511 7.07 55.92 -9.40
N GLN A 512 7.39 57.09 -8.86
CA GLN A 512 7.59 58.33 -9.64
C GLN A 512 8.62 58.18 -10.77
N ASP A 513 9.70 57.44 -10.51
CA ASP A 513 10.79 57.17 -11.46
C ASP A 513 10.55 55.92 -12.34
N GLY A 514 9.37 55.31 -12.24
CA GLY A 514 8.90 54.26 -13.14
C GLY A 514 9.21 52.83 -12.70
N THR A 515 9.84 52.61 -11.55
CA THR A 515 10.13 51.28 -11.01
C THR A 515 8.84 50.61 -10.53
N LEU A 516 8.69 49.30 -10.78
CA LEU A 516 7.56 48.52 -10.29
C LEU A 516 7.87 47.92 -8.92
N VAL A 517 6.96 48.11 -7.96
CA VAL A 517 7.10 47.69 -6.56
C VAL A 517 5.87 46.92 -6.06
N CYS A 518 6.07 46.06 -5.05
CA CYS A 518 4.98 45.34 -4.38
C CYS A 518 4.44 46.15 -3.21
N ILE A 519 3.25 46.74 -3.37
CA ILE A 519 2.56 47.42 -2.27
C ILE A 519 1.06 47.50 -2.54
N HIS A 520 0.26 47.12 -1.53
CA HIS A 520 -1.19 47.02 -1.66
C HIS A 520 -1.90 48.39 -1.69
N ASP A 521 -1.47 49.32 -0.84
CA ASP A 521 -2.14 50.62 -0.69
C ASP A 521 -1.54 51.67 -1.62
N ASP A 522 -2.34 52.66 -2.03
CA ASP A 522 -1.88 53.78 -2.88
C ASP A 522 -0.79 54.65 -2.20
N ASP A 523 -0.67 54.56 -0.87
CA ASP A 523 0.29 55.27 -0.03
C ASP A 523 1.07 54.33 0.89
N VAL A 524 2.19 54.81 1.42
CA VAL A 524 3.11 54.01 2.25
C VAL A 524 2.78 54.04 3.75
N THR A 525 1.74 54.75 4.17
CA THR A 525 1.54 55.18 5.57
C THR A 525 1.19 54.03 6.51
N ARG A 526 0.46 53.02 6.01
CA ARG A 526 -0.03 51.92 6.86
C ARG A 526 1.05 50.88 7.18
N THR A 527 1.93 50.61 6.23
CA THR A 527 2.87 49.48 6.25
C THR A 527 4.33 49.92 6.25
N THR A 528 4.59 51.21 6.49
CA THR A 528 5.96 51.71 6.66
C THR A 528 6.04 52.80 7.73
N ASP A 529 7.25 53.28 8.00
CA ASP A 529 7.52 54.48 8.80
C ASP A 529 7.44 55.81 8.00
N GLY A 530 7.04 55.75 6.72
CA GLY A 530 6.92 56.90 5.82
C GLY A 530 5.49 57.44 5.65
N GLN A 531 5.37 58.45 4.79
CA GLN A 531 4.09 59.01 4.34
C GLN A 531 4.21 59.43 2.86
N GLY A 532 3.07 59.46 2.16
CA GLY A 532 2.99 59.92 0.77
C GLY A 532 2.54 58.83 -0.20
N ASN A 533 2.04 59.24 -1.36
CA ASN A 533 1.58 58.31 -2.39
C ASN A 533 2.77 57.62 -3.06
N VAL A 534 2.62 56.34 -3.39
CA VAL A 534 3.66 55.54 -4.08
C VAL A 534 4.07 56.19 -5.41
N THR A 535 3.11 56.79 -6.12
CA THR A 535 3.33 57.48 -7.40
C THR A 535 4.09 58.81 -7.29
N GLU A 536 4.25 59.34 -6.07
CA GLU A 536 4.95 60.59 -5.79
C GLU A 536 6.38 60.38 -5.25
N LEU A 537 6.73 59.13 -4.93
CA LEU A 537 8.03 58.74 -4.36
C LEU A 537 8.88 58.00 -5.41
N THR A 538 10.18 58.27 -5.44
CA THR A 538 11.15 57.49 -6.21
C THR A 538 11.43 56.14 -5.55
N TYR A 539 11.94 55.17 -6.31
CA TYR A 539 12.30 53.87 -5.73
C TYR A 539 13.36 53.98 -4.63
N ASP A 540 14.34 54.87 -4.78
CA ASP A 540 15.38 55.12 -3.78
C ASP A 540 14.80 55.67 -2.47
N GLU A 541 13.77 56.53 -2.55
CA GLU A 541 13.05 57.04 -1.37
C GLU A 541 12.25 55.93 -0.69
N LEU A 542 11.53 55.09 -1.45
CA LEU A 542 10.83 53.92 -0.90
C LEU A 542 11.77 52.94 -0.21
N ARG A 543 12.98 52.76 -0.75
CA ARG A 543 14.00 51.88 -0.16
C ARG A 543 14.56 52.39 1.17
N GLN A 544 14.42 53.69 1.47
CA GLN A 544 14.81 54.20 2.80
C GLN A 544 13.82 53.81 3.89
N LEU A 545 12.54 53.64 3.54
CA LEU A 545 11.48 53.33 4.48
C LEU A 545 11.66 51.96 5.13
N ASP A 546 11.26 51.84 6.39
CA ASP A 546 11.17 50.58 7.12
C ASP A 546 9.76 50.01 6.95
N ALA A 547 9.66 48.85 6.30
CA ALA A 547 8.42 48.14 6.03
C ALA A 547 8.16 46.96 6.98
N GLY A 548 8.94 46.80 8.06
CA GLY A 548 8.85 45.63 8.94
C GLY A 548 8.62 45.94 10.42
N SER A 549 9.10 47.08 10.91
CA SER A 549 9.02 47.49 12.31
C SER A 549 7.57 47.64 12.82
N TRP A 550 6.62 47.95 11.94
CA TRP A 550 5.19 48.02 12.30
C TRP A 550 4.59 46.64 12.62
N PHE A 551 5.19 45.56 12.10
CA PHE A 551 4.75 44.19 12.33
C PHE A 551 5.39 43.59 13.59
N ASP A 552 6.73 43.65 13.67
CA ASP A 552 7.53 43.17 14.81
C ASP A 552 8.95 43.78 14.69
N GLU A 553 9.55 44.19 15.82
CA GLU A 553 10.89 44.80 15.86
C GLU A 553 11.96 43.92 15.21
N LYS A 554 11.80 42.59 15.21
CA LYS A 554 12.75 41.67 14.57
C LYS A 554 12.84 41.82 13.04
N PHE A 555 11.85 42.45 12.41
CA PHE A 555 11.83 42.75 10.98
C PHE A 555 12.25 44.20 10.68
N ALA A 556 12.81 44.91 11.66
CA ALA A 556 13.36 46.24 11.42
C ALA A 556 14.38 46.21 10.27
N GLY A 557 14.20 47.13 9.32
CA GLY A 557 15.00 47.23 8.11
C GLY A 557 14.46 46.46 6.90
N GLU A 558 13.41 45.65 7.04
CA GLU A 558 12.67 45.13 5.88
C GLU A 558 12.16 46.29 5.01
N LYS A 559 12.05 46.04 3.70
CA LYS A 559 11.82 47.08 2.69
C LYS A 559 10.69 46.67 1.75
N ILE A 560 10.06 47.67 1.13
CA ILE A 560 9.18 47.45 -0.03
C ILE A 560 10.04 46.89 -1.18
N PRO A 561 9.75 45.67 -1.68
CA PRO A 561 10.52 45.07 -2.75
C PRO A 561 10.06 45.57 -4.13
N SER A 562 11.00 45.57 -5.07
CA SER A 562 10.69 45.65 -6.49
C SER A 562 10.12 44.33 -6.99
N ILE A 563 9.35 44.37 -8.08
CA ILE A 563 8.84 43.14 -8.71
C ILE A 563 9.99 42.23 -9.15
N GLU A 564 11.11 42.78 -9.63
CA GLU A 564 12.26 41.99 -10.05
C GLU A 564 12.89 41.20 -8.89
N GLU A 565 12.98 41.77 -7.69
CA GLU A 565 13.47 41.06 -6.49
C GLU A 565 12.58 39.87 -6.14
N VAL A 566 11.26 40.04 -6.21
CA VAL A 566 10.31 38.96 -5.91
C VAL A 566 10.39 37.83 -6.94
N LEU A 567 10.49 38.18 -8.23
CA LEU A 567 10.65 37.18 -9.30
C LEU A 567 12.00 36.44 -9.20
N ARG A 568 13.06 37.10 -8.73
CA ARG A 568 14.36 36.44 -8.48
C ARG A 568 14.27 35.42 -7.35
N LEU A 569 13.53 35.69 -6.27
CA LEU A 569 13.30 34.68 -5.22
C LEU A 569 12.71 33.38 -5.77
N LEU A 570 11.79 33.48 -6.72
CA LEU A 570 11.22 32.31 -7.41
C LEU A 570 12.23 31.61 -8.33
N ALA A 571 13.02 32.38 -9.07
CA ALA A 571 14.05 31.84 -9.96
C ALA A 571 15.17 31.11 -9.18
N GLU A 572 15.49 31.59 -7.98
CA GLU A 572 16.45 30.97 -7.05
C GLU A 572 15.87 29.74 -6.33
N SER A 573 14.55 29.52 -6.45
CA SER A 573 13.82 28.40 -5.84
C SER A 573 13.07 27.56 -6.90
N PRO A 574 13.75 26.96 -7.89
CA PRO A 574 13.09 26.27 -9.00
C PRO A 574 12.21 25.10 -8.54
N GLN A 575 12.60 24.42 -7.47
CA GLN A 575 11.88 23.31 -6.83
C GLN A 575 10.57 23.72 -6.12
N ALA A 576 10.32 25.01 -5.91
CA ALA A 576 9.10 25.46 -5.23
C ALA A 576 7.90 25.40 -6.17
N GLU A 577 6.90 24.59 -5.81
CA GLU A 577 5.65 24.42 -6.56
C GLU A 577 4.60 25.44 -6.13
N VAL A 578 4.92 26.72 -6.28
CA VAL A 578 4.07 27.84 -5.84
C VAL A 578 3.38 28.54 -7.01
N LEU A 579 2.18 29.07 -6.75
CA LEU A 579 1.45 29.94 -7.67
C LEU A 579 1.59 31.40 -7.22
N LEU A 580 2.02 32.28 -8.12
CA LEU A 580 2.14 33.71 -7.86
C LEU A 580 0.98 34.45 -8.51
N ALA A 581 0.08 35.01 -7.70
CA ALA A 581 -1.03 35.83 -8.20
C ALA A 581 -0.60 37.30 -8.27
N VAL A 582 -0.61 37.88 -9.47
CA VAL A 582 -0.16 39.25 -9.71
C VAL A 582 -1.39 40.16 -9.86
N ASP A 583 -1.70 40.96 -8.85
CA ASP A 583 -2.82 41.90 -8.89
C ASP A 583 -2.41 43.21 -9.59
N LEU A 584 -2.94 43.38 -10.80
CA LEU A 584 -2.71 44.56 -11.61
C LEU A 584 -3.70 45.68 -11.24
N LYS A 585 -3.24 46.68 -10.49
CA LYS A 585 -4.02 47.90 -10.19
C LYS A 585 -4.09 48.90 -11.34
N SER A 586 -3.14 48.84 -12.28
CA SER A 586 -3.14 49.64 -13.50
C SER A 586 -2.98 48.77 -14.76
N GLU A 587 -3.52 49.24 -15.88
CA GLU A 587 -3.57 48.46 -17.13
C GLU A 587 -2.21 48.41 -17.86
N ASP A 588 -1.27 49.30 -17.54
CA ASP A 588 -0.02 49.53 -18.27
C ASP A 588 1.18 48.73 -17.73
N VAL A 589 1.07 48.09 -16.56
CA VAL A 589 2.22 47.44 -15.88
C VAL A 589 2.34 45.94 -16.18
N GLY A 590 1.26 45.28 -16.60
CA GLY A 590 1.21 43.82 -16.76
C GLY A 590 2.25 43.26 -17.73
N GLU A 591 2.42 43.88 -18.90
CA GLU A 591 3.41 43.41 -19.89
C GLU A 591 4.86 43.54 -19.40
N GLU A 592 5.15 44.55 -18.58
CA GLU A 592 6.48 44.77 -18.02
C GLU A 592 6.83 43.68 -17.01
N VAL A 593 5.89 43.33 -16.14
CA VAL A 593 6.02 42.19 -15.21
C VAL A 593 6.20 40.87 -15.97
N ALA A 594 5.37 40.62 -16.99
CA ALA A 594 5.48 39.41 -17.80
C ALA A 594 6.85 39.30 -18.51
N ARG A 595 7.39 40.40 -19.05
CA ARG A 595 8.74 40.43 -19.66
C ARG A 595 9.84 40.15 -18.64
N MET A 596 9.74 40.67 -17.41
CA MET A 596 10.68 40.36 -16.34
C MET A 596 10.63 38.88 -15.95
N ALA A 597 9.42 38.31 -15.84
CA ALA A 597 9.23 36.89 -15.51
C ALA A 597 9.83 35.97 -16.59
N VAL A 598 9.62 36.28 -17.87
CA VAL A 598 10.22 35.54 -19.00
C VAL A 598 11.75 35.62 -18.97
N LYS A 599 12.31 36.80 -18.68
CA LYS A 599 13.76 36.98 -18.56
C LYS A 599 14.36 36.11 -17.44
N LEU A 600 13.60 35.86 -16.37
CA LEU A 600 14.00 35.08 -15.21
C LEU A 600 13.58 33.60 -15.29
N GLY A 601 12.80 33.21 -16.30
CA GLY A 601 12.34 31.83 -16.51
C GLY A 601 11.32 31.36 -15.47
N VAL A 602 10.45 32.26 -15.00
CA VAL A 602 9.43 31.98 -13.97
C VAL A 602 8.00 32.24 -14.44
N GLU A 603 7.79 32.56 -15.71
CA GLU A 603 6.51 33.01 -16.27
C GLU A 603 5.36 32.01 -16.10
N GLU A 604 5.65 30.70 -16.09
CA GLU A 604 4.67 29.62 -15.86
C GLU A 604 4.10 29.60 -14.44
N LYS A 605 4.71 30.32 -13.50
CA LYS A 605 4.25 30.41 -12.11
C LYS A 605 3.30 31.59 -11.88
N LEU A 606 3.15 32.50 -12.85
CA LEU A 606 2.39 33.73 -12.70
C LEU A 606 0.95 33.57 -13.19
N LEU A 607 -0.01 33.97 -12.36
CA LEU A 607 -1.40 34.17 -12.69
C LEU A 607 -1.75 35.66 -12.56
N PHE A 608 -2.03 36.32 -13.67
CA PHE A 608 -2.41 37.73 -13.66
C PHE A 608 -3.88 37.90 -13.28
N ILE A 609 -4.12 38.63 -12.19
CA ILE A 609 -5.44 38.99 -11.65
C ILE A 609 -5.61 40.53 -11.65
N GLY A 610 -6.52 41.08 -10.83
CA GLY A 610 -6.79 42.53 -10.82
C GLY A 610 -7.52 42.97 -12.09
N SER A 611 -7.03 44.01 -12.78
CA SER A 611 -7.63 44.48 -14.05
C SER A 611 -7.67 43.40 -15.15
N ALA A 612 -6.74 42.44 -15.15
CA ALA A 612 -6.67 41.38 -16.17
C ALA A 612 -7.89 40.45 -16.19
N ILE A 613 -8.58 40.25 -15.05
CA ILE A 613 -9.72 39.31 -14.99
C ILE A 613 -10.96 39.82 -15.72
N SER A 614 -11.03 41.14 -15.92
CA SER A 614 -12.18 41.83 -16.52
C SER A 614 -11.86 42.45 -17.88
N ASN A 615 -10.58 42.66 -18.22
CA ASN A 615 -10.17 43.32 -19.44
C ASN A 615 -9.50 42.34 -20.44
N PRO A 616 -10.17 41.98 -21.56
CA PRO A 616 -9.62 41.06 -22.56
C PRO A 616 -8.40 41.61 -23.30
N ASP A 617 -8.28 42.94 -23.44
CA ASP A 617 -7.13 43.55 -24.13
C ASP A 617 -5.84 43.35 -23.32
N ILE A 618 -5.94 43.41 -21.98
CA ILE A 618 -4.81 43.10 -21.08
C ILE A 618 -4.41 41.63 -21.20
N ARG A 619 -5.37 40.70 -21.20
CA ARG A 619 -5.06 39.26 -21.36
C ARG A 619 -4.42 38.94 -22.71
N ALA A 620 -4.91 39.56 -23.77
CA ALA A 620 -4.33 39.44 -25.11
C ALA A 620 -2.89 39.99 -25.16
N ALA A 621 -2.64 41.13 -24.50
CA ALA A 621 -1.30 41.71 -24.38
C ALA A 621 -0.33 40.81 -23.61
N LEU A 622 -0.76 40.26 -22.47
CA LEU A 622 0.02 39.31 -21.65
C LEU A 622 0.36 38.02 -22.43
N THR A 623 -0.65 37.42 -23.08
CA THR A 623 -0.48 36.20 -23.89
C THR A 623 0.50 36.43 -25.05
N LYS A 624 0.53 37.65 -25.61
CA LYS A 624 1.48 38.03 -26.66
C LYS A 624 2.92 38.14 -26.15
N VAL A 625 3.12 38.53 -24.89
CA VAL A 625 4.45 38.54 -24.25
C VAL A 625 4.95 37.11 -24.05
N SER A 626 4.11 36.23 -23.50
CA SER A 626 4.39 34.79 -23.42
C SER A 626 3.10 34.00 -23.32
N PRO A 627 2.91 32.91 -24.09
CA PRO A 627 1.77 32.02 -23.92
C PRO A 627 1.84 31.19 -22.62
N GLN A 628 2.96 31.27 -21.88
CA GLN A 628 3.14 30.53 -20.62
C GLN A 628 2.67 31.32 -19.39
N VAL A 629 2.38 32.62 -19.49
CA VAL A 629 1.75 33.34 -18.36
C VAL A 629 0.28 32.96 -18.29
N HIS A 630 -0.22 32.75 -17.07
CA HIS A 630 -1.61 32.41 -16.86
C HIS A 630 -2.48 33.66 -16.70
N THR A 631 -3.71 33.61 -17.21
CA THR A 631 -4.71 34.67 -17.05
C THR A 631 -6.07 34.09 -16.69
N ALA A 632 -6.89 34.85 -15.96
CA ALA A 632 -8.20 34.38 -15.55
C ALA A 632 -9.35 35.21 -16.16
N ALA A 633 -10.52 34.61 -16.33
CA ALA A 633 -11.76 35.31 -16.63
C ALA A 633 -12.69 35.33 -15.39
N LEU A 634 -13.24 36.49 -15.06
CA LEU A 634 -14.08 36.67 -13.87
C LEU A 634 -15.50 36.10 -14.03
N ALA A 635 -15.94 35.37 -12.99
CA ALA A 635 -17.34 35.12 -12.71
C ALA A 635 -17.68 35.59 -11.28
N ASN A 636 -18.47 36.65 -11.17
CA ASN A 636 -18.87 37.19 -9.85
C ASN A 636 -19.94 36.34 -9.17
N ASN A 637 -20.76 35.65 -9.95
CA ASN A 637 -21.91 34.85 -9.53
C ASN A 637 -22.05 33.61 -10.42
N PRO A 638 -22.88 32.63 -10.03
CA PRO A 638 -23.13 31.44 -10.84
C PRO A 638 -23.68 31.73 -12.24
N GLU A 639 -24.41 32.83 -12.45
CA GLU A 639 -24.95 33.18 -13.78
C GLU A 639 -23.84 33.56 -14.78
N GLU A 640 -22.75 34.18 -14.30
CA GLU A 640 -21.60 34.58 -15.10
C GLU A 640 -20.62 33.42 -15.39
N PHE A 641 -20.74 32.29 -14.68
CA PHE A 641 -19.80 31.18 -14.76
C PHE A 641 -19.61 30.63 -16.18
N ALA A 642 -20.70 30.40 -16.91
CA ALA A 642 -20.62 29.86 -18.26
C ALA A 642 -19.92 30.83 -19.23
N ALA A 643 -20.14 32.13 -19.07
CA ALA A 643 -19.48 33.17 -19.87
C ALA A 643 -17.96 33.17 -19.60
N ALA A 644 -17.56 33.18 -18.33
CA ALA A 644 -16.14 33.13 -17.94
C ALA A 644 -15.45 31.83 -18.42
N LEU A 645 -16.11 30.69 -18.24
CA LEU A 645 -15.61 29.39 -18.71
C LEU A 645 -15.36 29.37 -20.22
N SER A 646 -16.21 30.06 -21.00
CA SER A 646 -16.11 30.09 -22.46
C SER A 646 -15.05 31.03 -23.04
N MET A 647 -14.39 31.86 -22.21
CA MET A 647 -13.42 32.86 -22.68
C MET A 647 -12.16 32.20 -23.26
N PRO A 648 -11.85 32.34 -24.56
CA PRO A 648 -10.73 31.63 -25.19
C PRO A 648 -9.36 32.20 -24.81
N ASP A 649 -9.33 33.40 -24.27
CA ASP A 649 -8.15 34.19 -23.88
C ASP A 649 -7.83 34.07 -22.38
N ALA A 650 -8.39 33.08 -21.69
CA ALA A 650 -8.13 32.80 -20.28
C ALA A 650 -8.09 31.28 -20.02
N ASP A 651 -7.01 30.81 -19.41
CA ASP A 651 -6.79 29.43 -19.00
C ASP A 651 -7.22 29.16 -17.55
N TRP A 652 -7.58 30.21 -16.81
CA TRP A 652 -8.21 30.14 -15.50
C TRP A 652 -9.60 30.78 -15.47
N VAL A 653 -10.44 30.32 -14.53
CA VAL A 653 -11.70 30.96 -14.15
C VAL A 653 -11.54 31.56 -12.75
N TYR A 654 -11.74 32.87 -12.61
CA TYR A 654 -11.67 33.58 -11.33
C TYR A 654 -13.06 33.63 -10.70
N LEU A 655 -13.23 33.04 -9.52
CA LEU A 655 -14.52 32.89 -8.85
C LEU A 655 -14.63 33.79 -7.61
N ARG A 656 -15.77 34.47 -7.46
CA ARG A 656 -16.15 35.19 -6.22
C ARG A 656 -17.28 34.51 -5.42
N PHE A 657 -17.65 33.28 -5.79
CA PHE A 657 -18.69 32.48 -5.14
C PHE A 657 -18.20 31.04 -4.94
N LEU A 658 -18.82 30.29 -4.03
CA LEU A 658 -18.49 28.88 -3.82
C LEU A 658 -18.99 28.04 -5.00
N PRO A 659 -18.09 27.34 -5.73
CA PRO A 659 -18.51 26.53 -6.86
C PRO A 659 -19.14 25.22 -6.41
N THR A 660 -19.97 24.65 -7.28
CA THR A 660 -20.41 23.26 -7.17
C THR A 660 -19.38 22.31 -7.82
N ARG A 661 -19.45 21.02 -7.47
CA ARG A 661 -18.65 19.98 -8.12
C ARG A 661 -18.87 19.95 -9.64
N GLU A 662 -20.11 20.11 -10.09
CA GLU A 662 -20.44 20.13 -11.52
C GLU A 662 -19.77 21.31 -12.26
N GLN A 663 -19.68 22.47 -11.62
CA GLN A 663 -18.96 23.62 -12.17
C GLN A 663 -17.46 23.32 -12.28
N MET A 664 -16.83 22.71 -11.26
CA MET A 664 -15.41 22.36 -11.33
C MET A 664 -15.12 21.27 -12.36
N ASP A 665 -15.97 20.26 -12.45
CA ASP A 665 -15.88 19.26 -13.51
C ASP A 665 -16.05 19.91 -14.91
N ALA A 666 -16.82 21.00 -15.05
CA ALA A 666 -16.91 21.77 -16.29
C ALA A 666 -15.63 22.59 -16.58
N VAL A 667 -15.02 23.20 -15.56
CA VAL A 667 -13.71 23.88 -15.67
C VAL A 667 -12.65 22.91 -16.17
N HIS A 668 -12.50 21.76 -15.51
CA HIS A 668 -11.47 20.78 -15.86
C HIS A 668 -11.71 20.10 -17.21
N ARG A 669 -12.97 19.89 -17.62
CA ARG A 669 -13.30 19.40 -18.98
C ARG A 669 -12.97 20.41 -20.08
N ALA A 670 -12.95 21.70 -19.77
CA ALA A 670 -12.54 22.75 -20.69
C ALA A 670 -11.01 22.95 -20.74
N ASP A 671 -10.23 22.08 -20.08
CA ASP A 671 -8.78 22.19 -19.91
C ASP A 671 -8.34 23.52 -19.26
N LYS A 672 -9.15 23.97 -18.30
CA LYS A 672 -8.90 25.18 -17.49
C LYS A 672 -8.71 24.83 -16.03
N ARG A 673 -8.31 25.84 -15.25
CA ARG A 673 -8.22 25.79 -13.79
C ARG A 673 -9.13 26.84 -13.14
N ALA A 674 -9.44 26.70 -11.85
CA ALA A 674 -10.26 27.63 -11.11
C ALA A 674 -9.52 28.24 -9.91
N PHE A 675 -9.57 29.57 -9.80
CA PHE A 675 -9.00 30.34 -8.71
C PHE A 675 -10.13 31.04 -7.95
N ILE A 676 -10.30 30.76 -6.66
CA ILE A 676 -11.32 31.42 -5.83
C ILE A 676 -10.67 32.46 -4.91
N ALA A 677 -11.26 33.66 -4.89
CA ALA A 677 -10.78 34.78 -4.09
C ALA A 677 -11.92 35.77 -3.75
N GLY A 678 -11.63 36.70 -2.83
CA GLY A 678 -12.59 37.69 -2.34
C GLY A 678 -13.27 37.27 -1.03
N ALA A 679 -14.33 37.98 -0.64
CA ALA A 679 -14.96 37.85 0.69
C ALA A 679 -15.44 36.43 1.03
N THR A 680 -15.63 35.57 0.04
CA THR A 680 -16.08 34.18 0.20
C THR A 680 -14.99 33.27 0.80
N VAL A 681 -13.70 33.60 0.65
CA VAL A 681 -12.58 32.74 1.10
C VAL A 681 -11.40 33.50 1.74
N SER A 682 -11.33 34.82 1.60
CA SER A 682 -10.22 35.63 2.11
C SER A 682 -10.11 35.60 3.64
N SER A 683 -11.20 35.90 4.34
CA SER A 683 -11.28 35.90 5.80
C SER A 683 -11.29 34.48 6.41
N HIS A 684 -11.23 34.38 7.74
CA HIS A 684 -11.26 33.11 8.48
C HIS A 684 -12.59 32.36 8.28
N LEU A 685 -12.67 31.54 7.23
CA LEU A 685 -13.88 30.89 6.74
C LEU A 685 -13.63 29.39 6.43
N PRO A 686 -13.33 28.56 7.46
CA PRO A 686 -12.92 27.16 7.26
C PRO A 686 -13.96 26.28 6.56
N ASP A 687 -15.26 26.56 6.74
CA ASP A 687 -16.32 25.80 6.06
C ASP A 687 -16.37 26.12 4.55
N ASN A 688 -16.09 27.37 4.17
CA ASN A 688 -16.05 27.79 2.78
C ASN A 688 -14.81 27.21 2.08
N TRP A 689 -13.65 27.20 2.74
CA TRP A 689 -12.46 26.56 2.20
C TRP A 689 -12.68 25.07 1.97
N ARG A 690 -13.30 24.38 2.94
CA ARG A 690 -13.67 22.97 2.80
C ARG A 690 -14.61 22.76 1.63
N THR A 691 -15.70 23.54 1.56
CA THR A 691 -16.68 23.45 0.48
C THR A 691 -16.04 23.65 -0.89
N ALA A 692 -15.18 24.65 -1.06
CA ALA A 692 -14.46 24.90 -2.30
C ALA A 692 -13.48 23.76 -2.65
N SER A 693 -12.78 23.22 -1.64
CA SER A 693 -11.84 22.10 -1.81
C SER A 693 -12.57 20.81 -2.21
N GLU A 694 -13.68 20.48 -1.56
CA GLU A 694 -14.53 19.32 -1.88
C GLU A 694 -15.15 19.44 -3.28
N ALA A 695 -15.51 20.66 -3.70
CA ALA A 695 -15.97 20.92 -5.06
C ALA A 695 -14.88 20.69 -6.11
N GLY A 696 -13.59 20.80 -5.76
CA GLY A 696 -12.46 20.59 -6.67
C GLY A 696 -11.81 21.84 -7.22
N ILE A 697 -11.81 22.94 -6.43
CA ILE A 697 -11.09 24.17 -6.79
C ILE A 697 -9.57 23.91 -6.96
N ASP A 698 -8.90 24.61 -7.87
CA ASP A 698 -7.45 24.44 -8.12
C ASP A 698 -6.58 25.33 -7.23
N ALA A 699 -7.08 26.51 -6.84
CA ALA A 699 -6.37 27.44 -5.96
C ALA A 699 -7.30 28.32 -5.12
N ILE A 700 -6.91 28.59 -3.87
CA ILE A 700 -7.66 29.40 -2.90
C ILE A 700 -6.77 30.53 -2.39
N LEU A 701 -7.22 31.78 -2.52
CA LEU A 701 -6.58 32.95 -1.89
C LEU A 701 -7.19 33.22 -0.51
N THR A 702 -6.34 33.31 0.52
CA THR A 702 -6.78 33.56 1.90
C THR A 702 -5.77 34.35 2.74
N ASP A 703 -6.27 35.07 3.75
CA ASP A 703 -5.50 35.71 4.82
C ASP A 703 -5.02 34.69 5.87
N PHE A 704 -5.54 33.45 5.86
CA PHE A 704 -5.26 32.39 6.85
C PHE A 704 -4.64 31.12 6.21
N PRO A 705 -3.57 31.25 5.39
CA PRO A 705 -3.06 30.15 4.58
C PRO A 705 -2.49 28.98 5.41
N LEU A 706 -1.94 29.21 6.62
CA LEU A 706 -1.43 28.11 7.46
C LEU A 706 -2.54 27.23 8.03
N GLU A 707 -3.69 27.83 8.34
CA GLU A 707 -4.85 27.11 8.87
C GLU A 707 -5.52 26.30 7.77
N LEU A 708 -5.65 26.88 6.57
CA LEU A 708 -6.07 26.16 5.38
C LEU A 708 -5.11 24.98 5.09
N GLN A 709 -3.80 25.19 5.20
CA GLN A 709 -2.82 24.11 5.02
C GLN A 709 -3.00 22.99 6.06
N GLY A 710 -3.27 23.33 7.32
CA GLY A 710 -3.58 22.36 8.37
C GLY A 710 -4.88 21.59 8.09
N GLN A 711 -5.92 22.29 7.62
CA GLN A 711 -7.20 21.68 7.26
C GLN A 711 -7.04 20.67 6.11
N LEU A 712 -6.34 21.04 5.04
CA LEU A 712 -6.12 20.16 3.88
C LEU A 712 -5.29 18.91 4.23
N LYS A 713 -4.33 19.02 5.16
CA LYS A 713 -3.54 17.88 5.66
C LYS A 713 -4.32 16.91 6.54
N SER A 714 -5.45 17.33 7.12
CA SER A 714 -6.27 16.49 8.02
C SER A 714 -7.33 15.65 7.29
N THR A 715 -7.53 15.94 6.00
CA THR A 715 -8.49 15.28 5.11
C THR A 715 -7.84 14.31 4.12
N ASP A 716 -6.50 14.29 4.08
CA ASP A 716 -5.65 13.28 3.42
C ASP A 716 -5.31 12.14 4.38
#